data_AF-A0A7Z7ETZ3-F1
#
_entry.id   AF-A0A7Z7ETZ3-F1
#
_cell.length_a   1.000
_cell.length_b   1.000
_cell.length_c   1.000
_cell.angle_alpha   90.00
_cell.angle_beta   90.00
_cell.angle_gamma   90.00
#
_symmetry.space_group_name_H-M   'P 1'
#
loop_
_entity.id
_entity.type
_entity.pdbx_description
1 polymer ?
#
loop_
_entity_poly.entity_id
_entity_poly.type
_entity_poly.pdbx_seq_one_letter_code
_entity_poly.pdbx_strand_id
1 'polypeptide(L)'
;MISSMRVGFTALVIFACFTAVPAFADVKVWKLSKNQDEVKHVNKLVEQLNAPSNRLARVKNQYFVELNTAELKLVQRGDQLTVPLPNGVQNLVVTKRQVNSSGTQSLTARVKNSSESGFVIITLGKQTFHITAQASGRTYTGRGEESVGILVAESDYQQLLPGVELDEIAITDSPSQIELEKYLPLTSASGDIFTSHELDQQSADETVIIDVLFYFTPEVRELLNNEPQSRIDHLITVTNFIFSQSRTNTQIRGRSIEVDYSGITTQDGLSDMFQKRNGFENIVDDRFLNGADTVVLLLPINLSEVRCSAGYTRNPLVRYAADYALSAMGYDCGDRAVAHGLGHNLGLMHSRDEQQIGAAFEFGVGYGVDDEFYTTMASARFFYTGIREPDYKFIFSTPDLYCGTNLPCGIAEGEPDSADATKAIRLVADRVASFYDENPDTTLATDAIAQVADPNLRNCLIENESSNQSQYAAGWQFLDCYAFRIADLSGLESFKNLRIFTAYVSEDIDLSALSGMNNLEFLYLSPTREKLGQITLTNLDALAGLTSLSSLTLEYFGITDISFLTNMKQLVSVVLRGNPIENFDPIFSLYNLQILDLASTNFPSSLVGNFRDMTELFQLILSQNNMTEIVAAEFPSSLENLDLSENQLLEVPNIDSAEQLRELLLTSNPLINIDNLANAVSLRTLSLVGANIDDISVLSRLNQLRALSIVHTKVSNIEVVRKFTELNRIVVSHTPVSDISPALIHLSDDVSPSFLRDYFGFDSLVIPCWQKAYGEALRSDVKTVSFNNTSCITDEDYSDHDGDGIANIVEVNFGLNPLSSDSNGDGIDDTLASSISLDADGDGKADLFVRNTDTFFNYGFASENSDIQRVVLGKNSKDIPVFGDFDGDGRTDIGVRRPSTSMWYVKSSSTPGTRGDFIQRIKFGLAPEDIPVLADYDGDGITDFAVYRPSNHIWYIKPSSGGDIMEMSVGANDGDIPVTGDFDGDGKADIAIRRPSTHTWHILRSSDGQEQVISFGLAEEDIPVPADYDGDGITDLAVRRPSTQMWYILNSSGEPGPYGDGIQRIKFGLDPADIPIVDDYDGDGKADIAVRRPSTQMQYILTSSGEGGDRGDGIMRVRFGLQEKYVPFQAPIHIRMQMVEAANER
;
A
#
# COMPACT_ATOMS: atom_id res chain seq x y z
N MET A 1 -36.27 67.59 -30.03
CA MET A 1 -35.40 67.62 -31.23
C MET A 1 -35.48 66.22 -31.84
N ILE A 2 -36.12 65.96 -33.00
CA ILE A 2 -35.75 66.40 -34.37
C ILE A 2 -34.37 65.82 -34.71
N SER A 3 -34.13 64.95 -35.71
CA SER A 3 -34.94 64.40 -36.84
C SER A 3 -34.26 63.09 -37.38
N SER A 4 -34.62 62.36 -38.45
CA SER A 4 -35.69 62.43 -39.48
C SER A 4 -35.70 61.16 -40.38
N MET A 5 -36.91 60.66 -40.77
CA MET A 5 -37.26 60.07 -42.10
C MET A 5 -36.58 58.73 -42.55
N ARG A 6 -37.20 57.82 -43.33
CA ARG A 6 -38.57 57.62 -43.90
C ARG A 6 -38.70 56.12 -44.33
N VAL A 7 -39.82 55.42 -44.02
CA VAL A 7 -40.94 55.01 -44.94
C VAL A 7 -40.52 54.07 -46.10
N GLY A 8 -41.21 52.95 -46.43
CA GLY A 8 -42.46 52.30 -45.96
C GLY A 8 -42.50 50.84 -46.50
N PHE A 9 -43.55 50.00 -46.40
CA PHE A 9 -44.99 50.24 -46.40
C PHE A 9 -45.77 49.07 -45.72
N THR A 10 -46.95 49.38 -45.16
CA THR A 10 -48.10 48.57 -44.70
C THR A 10 -48.40 47.23 -45.44
N ALA A 11 -49.13 46.24 -44.87
CA ALA A 11 -50.31 46.36 -44.00
C ALA A 11 -50.64 45.17 -43.06
N LEU A 12 -51.57 45.44 -42.14
CA LEU A 12 -52.22 44.58 -41.14
C LEU A 12 -53.15 43.50 -41.76
N VAL A 13 -53.14 42.26 -41.24
CA VAL A 13 -54.36 41.44 -41.04
C VAL A 13 -54.20 40.57 -39.78
N ILE A 14 -55.09 40.73 -38.82
CA ILE A 14 -55.30 39.75 -37.73
C ILE A 14 -56.20 38.65 -38.30
N PHE A 15 -55.74 37.40 -38.29
CA PHE A 15 -56.62 36.25 -38.47
C PHE A 15 -56.43 35.28 -37.31
N ALA A 16 -57.51 35.07 -36.54
CA ALA A 16 -57.55 34.06 -35.50
C ALA A 16 -57.51 32.68 -36.16
N CYS A 17 -56.34 32.04 -36.17
CA CYS A 17 -56.24 30.64 -36.52
C CYS A 17 -56.48 29.82 -35.24
N PHE A 18 -57.67 29.23 -35.13
CA PHE A 18 -57.86 28.06 -34.27
C PHE A 18 -56.97 26.95 -34.83
N THR A 19 -55.72 26.88 -34.39
CA THR A 19 -54.91 25.68 -34.57
C THR A 19 -55.53 24.61 -33.69
N ALA A 20 -56.27 23.71 -34.32
CA ALA A 20 -56.71 22.48 -33.68
C ALA A 20 -55.47 21.80 -33.09
N VAL A 21 -55.40 21.71 -31.76
CA VAL A 21 -54.42 20.86 -31.09
C VAL A 21 -54.65 19.46 -31.65
N PRO A 22 -53.64 18.81 -32.26
CA PRO A 22 -53.81 17.45 -32.72
C PRO A 22 -54.19 16.61 -31.49
N ALA A 23 -55.31 15.90 -31.59
CA ALA A 23 -55.71 14.96 -30.56
C ALA A 23 -54.73 13.78 -30.61
N PHE A 24 -53.67 13.87 -29.80
CA PHE A 24 -52.73 12.78 -29.59
C PHE A 24 -53.51 11.54 -29.17
N ALA A 25 -53.25 10.42 -29.84
CA ALA A 25 -53.95 9.18 -29.55
C ALA A 25 -53.49 8.62 -28.20
N ASP A 26 -54.42 8.08 -27.43
CA ASP A 26 -54.13 7.19 -26.30
C ASP A 26 -53.94 5.77 -26.86
N VAL A 27 -52.67 5.35 -27.00
CA VAL A 27 -52.31 4.11 -27.68
C VAL A 27 -52.03 3.02 -26.64
N LYS A 28 -52.83 1.94 -26.71
CA LYS A 28 -52.61 0.71 -25.93
C LYS A 28 -51.62 -0.19 -26.65
N VAL A 29 -50.35 -0.04 -26.29
CA VAL A 29 -49.22 -0.68 -26.99
C VAL A 29 -49.00 -2.15 -26.64
N TRP A 30 -49.43 -2.61 -25.46
CA TRP A 30 -49.38 -4.03 -25.11
C TRP A 30 -50.46 -4.46 -24.12
N LYS A 31 -50.63 -5.78 -23.97
CA LYS A 31 -51.38 -6.42 -22.88
C LYS A 31 -50.44 -7.21 -21.98
N LEU A 32 -50.86 -7.43 -20.73
CA LEU A 32 -50.14 -8.19 -19.72
C LEU A 32 -51.07 -9.26 -19.13
N SER A 33 -50.63 -10.50 -18.98
CA SER A 33 -51.35 -11.55 -18.24
C SER A 33 -50.40 -12.42 -17.41
N LYS A 34 -50.93 -13.03 -16.34
CA LYS A 34 -50.26 -14.11 -15.59
C LYS A 34 -50.59 -15.50 -16.15
N ASN A 35 -51.56 -15.61 -17.06
CA ASN A 35 -52.01 -16.87 -17.61
C ASN A 35 -51.43 -17.07 -19.02
N GLN A 36 -50.65 -18.14 -19.19
CA GLN A 36 -50.05 -18.50 -20.48
C GLN A 36 -51.12 -18.71 -21.58
N ASP A 37 -52.28 -19.26 -21.24
CA ASP A 37 -53.35 -19.57 -22.20
C ASP A 37 -54.11 -18.33 -22.71
N GLU A 38 -53.94 -17.17 -22.07
CA GLU A 38 -54.56 -15.90 -22.48
C GLU A 38 -53.78 -15.16 -23.57
N VAL A 39 -52.53 -15.56 -23.83
CA VAL A 39 -51.66 -14.98 -24.85
C VAL A 39 -51.43 -16.00 -25.97
N LYS A 40 -51.66 -15.60 -27.21
CA LYS A 40 -51.59 -16.53 -28.36
C LYS A 40 -50.14 -16.96 -28.63
N HIS A 41 -49.95 -18.18 -29.11
CA HIS A 41 -48.66 -18.73 -29.59
C HIS A 41 -47.51 -18.85 -28.57
N VAL A 42 -47.74 -18.63 -27.27
CA VAL A 42 -46.68 -18.70 -26.22
C VAL A 42 -45.91 -20.02 -26.20
N ASN A 43 -46.52 -21.14 -26.59
CA ASN A 43 -45.90 -22.47 -26.44
C ASN A 43 -44.55 -22.62 -27.15
N LYS A 44 -44.34 -21.98 -28.31
CA LYS A 44 -43.06 -22.04 -29.03
C LYS A 44 -41.95 -21.25 -28.27
N LEU A 45 -42.30 -20.04 -27.82
CA LEU A 45 -41.44 -19.22 -26.97
C LEU A 45 -41.10 -19.95 -25.65
N VAL A 46 -42.06 -20.64 -25.04
CA VAL A 46 -41.83 -21.43 -23.81
C VAL A 46 -40.96 -22.66 -24.07
N GLU A 47 -41.05 -23.32 -25.23
CA GLU A 47 -40.11 -24.38 -25.62
C GLU A 47 -38.67 -23.84 -25.79
N GLN A 48 -38.49 -22.67 -26.41
CA GLN A 48 -37.18 -21.98 -26.51
C GLN A 48 -36.67 -21.47 -25.14
N LEU A 49 -37.56 -21.05 -24.25
CA LEU A 49 -37.23 -20.61 -22.90
C LEU A 49 -36.80 -21.78 -22.00
N ASN A 50 -37.36 -22.98 -22.18
CA ASN A 50 -37.01 -24.18 -21.40
C ASN A 50 -35.63 -24.78 -21.74
N ALA A 51 -34.81 -24.12 -22.56
CA ALA A 51 -33.42 -24.52 -22.79
C ALA A 51 -32.59 -24.49 -21.49
N PRO A 52 -31.70 -25.46 -21.22
CA PRO A 52 -30.99 -25.56 -19.94
C PRO A 52 -30.17 -24.33 -19.52
N SER A 53 -29.66 -23.56 -20.48
CA SER A 53 -28.87 -22.32 -20.31
C SER A 53 -29.72 -21.05 -20.19
N ASN A 54 -31.04 -21.13 -20.35
CA ASN A 54 -31.89 -19.94 -20.39
C ASN A 54 -32.50 -19.62 -19.01
N ARG A 55 -31.93 -18.61 -18.34
CA ARG A 55 -32.24 -18.26 -16.95
C ARG A 55 -33.71 -17.86 -16.75
N LEU A 56 -34.33 -17.21 -17.74
CA LEU A 56 -35.70 -16.69 -17.65
C LEU A 56 -36.76 -17.75 -17.36
N ALA A 57 -36.64 -18.97 -17.88
CA ALA A 57 -37.62 -20.04 -17.61
C ALA A 57 -37.66 -20.51 -16.15
N ARG A 58 -36.64 -20.16 -15.34
CA ARG A 58 -36.61 -20.50 -13.92
C ARG A 58 -37.33 -19.45 -13.06
N VAL A 59 -37.60 -18.24 -13.57
CA VAL A 59 -38.27 -17.16 -12.83
C VAL A 59 -39.73 -17.51 -12.57
N LYS A 60 -40.08 -17.81 -11.31
CA LYS A 60 -41.43 -18.23 -10.92
C LYS A 60 -42.49 -17.14 -11.08
N ASN A 61 -42.10 -15.87 -10.99
CA ASN A 61 -42.97 -14.70 -10.99
C ASN A 61 -43.04 -13.97 -12.35
N GLN A 62 -42.99 -14.73 -13.45
CA GLN A 62 -43.04 -14.18 -14.80
C GLN A 62 -44.44 -13.71 -15.25
N TYR A 63 -44.49 -12.70 -16.11
CA TYR A 63 -45.71 -12.18 -16.75
C TYR A 63 -45.58 -12.28 -18.28
N PHE A 64 -46.66 -12.64 -18.96
CA PHE A 64 -46.70 -12.70 -20.42
C PHE A 64 -47.14 -11.37 -21.00
N VAL A 65 -46.41 -10.86 -21.99
CA VAL A 65 -46.70 -9.61 -22.70
C VAL A 65 -47.06 -9.87 -24.17
N GLU A 66 -48.19 -9.30 -24.62
CA GLU A 66 -48.61 -9.29 -26.04
C GLU A 66 -48.45 -7.87 -26.60
N LEU A 67 -47.41 -7.62 -27.40
CA LEU A 67 -47.14 -6.34 -28.07
C LEU A 67 -48.03 -6.14 -29.29
N ASN A 68 -48.65 -4.97 -29.39
CA ASN A 68 -49.24 -4.50 -30.64
C ASN A 68 -48.17 -3.82 -31.51
N THR A 69 -47.36 -4.65 -32.18
CA THR A 69 -46.24 -4.19 -33.02
C THR A 69 -46.65 -3.36 -34.23
N ALA A 70 -47.92 -3.44 -34.65
CA ALA A 70 -48.48 -2.59 -35.70
C ALA A 70 -48.70 -1.15 -35.19
N GLU A 71 -49.35 -0.98 -34.04
CA GLU A 71 -49.53 0.34 -33.41
C GLU A 71 -48.19 0.95 -32.98
N LEU A 72 -47.31 0.17 -32.34
CA LEU A 72 -45.98 0.64 -31.92
C LEU A 72 -45.12 1.22 -33.07
N LYS A 73 -45.31 0.75 -34.31
CA LYS A 73 -44.63 1.31 -35.49
C LYS A 73 -45.23 2.65 -35.96
N LEU A 74 -46.47 2.95 -35.60
CA LEU A 74 -47.15 4.22 -35.93
C LEU A 74 -46.87 5.32 -34.91
N VAL A 75 -46.69 4.95 -33.63
CA VAL A 75 -46.39 5.86 -32.50
C VAL A 75 -45.27 6.87 -32.81
N GLN A 76 -45.51 8.14 -32.46
CA GLN A 76 -44.62 9.28 -32.65
C GLN A 76 -44.24 9.94 -31.32
N ARG A 77 -43.22 10.81 -31.35
CA ARG A 77 -42.86 11.68 -30.22
C ARG A 77 -44.05 12.58 -29.87
N GLY A 78 -44.42 12.60 -28.59
CA GLY A 78 -45.56 13.35 -28.06
C GLY A 78 -46.86 12.54 -27.89
N ASP A 79 -46.97 11.35 -28.50
CA ASP A 79 -48.13 10.47 -28.29
C ASP A 79 -48.21 9.96 -26.85
N GLN A 80 -49.42 9.64 -26.40
CA GLN A 80 -49.66 9.10 -25.06
C GLN A 80 -49.76 7.58 -25.10
N LEU A 81 -48.99 6.91 -24.23
CA LEU A 81 -49.00 5.45 -24.10
C LEU A 81 -49.63 5.05 -22.78
N THR A 82 -50.67 4.22 -22.85
CA THR A 82 -51.22 3.52 -21.68
C THR A 82 -50.57 2.15 -21.59
N VAL A 83 -49.70 1.97 -20.59
CA VAL A 83 -48.84 0.79 -20.43
C VAL A 83 -49.18 0.02 -19.15
N PRO A 84 -49.78 -1.18 -19.23
CA PRO A 84 -50.02 -2.00 -18.05
C PRO A 84 -48.73 -2.70 -17.58
N LEU A 85 -48.36 -2.48 -16.32
CA LEU A 85 -47.26 -3.14 -15.61
C LEU A 85 -47.80 -3.92 -14.40
N PRO A 86 -47.03 -4.87 -13.83
CA PRO A 86 -47.49 -5.69 -12.70
C PRO A 86 -47.98 -4.92 -11.46
N ASN A 87 -47.45 -3.71 -11.23
CA ASN A 87 -47.80 -2.85 -10.10
C ASN A 87 -48.80 -1.73 -10.43
N GLY A 88 -49.28 -1.64 -11.67
CA GLY A 88 -50.28 -0.63 -12.07
C GLY A 88 -50.23 -0.27 -13.55
N VAL A 89 -51.17 0.56 -13.99
CA VAL A 89 -51.18 1.11 -15.35
C VAL A 89 -50.48 2.45 -15.35
N GLN A 90 -49.42 2.58 -16.16
CA GLN A 90 -48.65 3.80 -16.35
C GLN A 90 -49.15 4.60 -17.56
N ASN A 91 -49.28 5.91 -17.39
CA ASN A 91 -49.67 6.84 -18.45
C ASN A 91 -48.44 7.67 -18.85
N LEU A 92 -47.83 7.32 -19.97
CA LEU A 92 -46.55 7.86 -20.41
C LEU A 92 -46.73 8.76 -21.65
N VAL A 93 -45.76 9.63 -21.91
CA VAL A 93 -45.62 10.38 -23.15
C VAL A 93 -44.31 9.97 -23.83
N VAL A 94 -44.36 9.72 -25.13
CA VAL A 94 -43.16 9.36 -25.92
C VAL A 94 -42.23 10.56 -26.00
N THR A 95 -41.03 10.43 -25.44
CA THR A 95 -40.00 11.47 -25.41
C THR A 95 -39.01 11.33 -26.56
N LYS A 96 -38.65 10.09 -26.93
CA LYS A 96 -37.69 9.76 -28.01
C LYS A 96 -38.21 8.59 -28.84
N ARG A 97 -37.99 8.64 -30.15
CA ARG A 97 -38.07 7.50 -31.07
C ARG A 97 -36.88 7.59 -32.01
N GLN A 98 -36.16 6.49 -32.21
CA GLN A 98 -34.99 6.42 -33.08
C GLN A 98 -35.01 5.14 -33.90
N VAL A 99 -34.48 5.22 -35.12
CA VAL A 99 -34.11 4.05 -35.93
C VAL A 99 -32.59 3.91 -35.77
N ASN A 100 -32.14 2.77 -35.29
CA ASN A 100 -30.72 2.52 -35.06
C ASN A 100 -30.02 2.17 -36.39
N SER A 101 -28.69 2.24 -36.44
CA SER A 101 -27.89 1.95 -37.64
C SER A 101 -28.14 0.54 -38.22
N SER A 102 -28.46 -0.41 -37.35
CA SER A 102 -28.90 -1.78 -37.65
C SER A 102 -30.27 -1.91 -38.34
N GLY A 103 -31.08 -0.85 -38.32
CA GLY A 103 -32.49 -0.85 -38.72
C GLY A 103 -33.49 -1.24 -37.64
N THR A 104 -33.06 -1.56 -36.41
CA THR A 104 -33.97 -1.74 -35.27
C THR A 104 -34.60 -0.40 -34.85
N GLN A 105 -35.72 -0.44 -34.11
CA GLN A 105 -36.43 0.77 -33.70
C GLN A 105 -36.54 0.84 -32.18
N SER A 106 -35.95 1.86 -31.57
CA SER A 106 -36.03 2.12 -30.14
C SER A 106 -37.00 3.27 -29.83
N LEU A 107 -37.82 3.08 -28.80
CA LEU A 107 -38.84 4.01 -28.31
C LEU A 107 -38.63 4.25 -26.82
N THR A 108 -38.65 5.52 -26.39
CA THR A 108 -38.59 5.91 -24.97
C THR A 108 -39.81 6.75 -24.62
N ALA A 109 -40.51 6.39 -23.54
CA ALA A 109 -41.65 7.12 -23.01
C ALA A 109 -41.52 7.31 -21.49
N ARG A 110 -42.06 8.42 -20.95
CA ARG A 110 -41.90 8.83 -19.54
C ARG A 110 -43.19 9.37 -18.95
N VAL A 111 -43.35 9.33 -17.62
CA VAL A 111 -44.52 9.88 -16.93
C VAL A 111 -44.66 11.39 -17.20
N LYS A 112 -45.89 11.87 -17.37
CA LYS A 112 -46.21 13.24 -17.78
C LYS A 112 -46.35 14.17 -16.56
N ASN A 113 -45.37 15.06 -16.36
CA ASN A 113 -45.38 16.11 -15.33
C ASN A 113 -45.60 15.60 -13.89
N SER A 114 -44.68 14.79 -13.37
CA SER A 114 -44.54 14.53 -11.94
C SER A 114 -43.07 14.38 -11.55
N SER A 115 -42.79 14.47 -10.26
CA SER A 115 -41.49 14.15 -9.64
C SER A 115 -41.26 12.63 -9.49
N GLU A 116 -41.89 11.81 -10.35
CA GLU A 116 -41.82 10.35 -10.32
C GLU A 116 -40.90 9.85 -11.43
N SER A 117 -40.05 8.85 -11.14
CA SER A 117 -39.01 8.37 -12.05
C SER A 117 -39.49 7.46 -13.20
N GLY A 118 -40.81 7.33 -13.41
CA GLY A 118 -41.37 6.30 -14.29
C GLY A 118 -41.04 6.46 -15.79
N PHE A 119 -40.61 5.36 -16.42
CA PHE A 119 -40.29 5.31 -17.85
C PHE A 119 -40.49 3.91 -18.44
N VAL A 120 -40.56 3.85 -19.78
CA VAL A 120 -40.53 2.62 -20.58
C VAL A 120 -39.61 2.84 -21.79
N ILE A 121 -38.71 1.88 -22.03
CA ILE A 121 -37.88 1.76 -23.22
C ILE A 121 -38.28 0.46 -23.93
N ILE A 122 -38.55 0.52 -25.23
CA ILE A 122 -38.88 -0.64 -26.07
C ILE A 122 -37.97 -0.62 -27.29
N THR A 123 -37.30 -1.73 -27.58
CA THR A 123 -36.53 -1.91 -28.82
C THR A 123 -37.12 -3.04 -29.64
N LEU A 124 -37.46 -2.76 -30.89
CA LEU A 124 -38.06 -3.69 -31.85
C LEU A 124 -37.03 -4.08 -32.92
N GLY A 125 -36.71 -5.37 -33.00
CA GLY A 125 -35.99 -6.00 -34.10
C GLY A 125 -36.92 -6.42 -35.25
N LYS A 126 -36.39 -7.29 -36.12
CA LYS A 126 -37.08 -7.99 -37.21
C LYS A 126 -37.97 -9.09 -36.67
N GLN A 127 -37.48 -9.86 -35.70
CA GLN A 127 -38.17 -11.01 -35.09
C GLN A 127 -38.20 -10.95 -33.56
N THR A 128 -37.35 -10.14 -32.94
CA THR A 128 -37.21 -10.03 -31.47
C THR A 128 -37.64 -8.66 -30.94
N PHE A 129 -37.93 -8.58 -29.65
CA PHE A 129 -38.09 -7.30 -28.95
C PHE A 129 -37.58 -7.36 -27.51
N HIS A 130 -37.21 -6.19 -26.98
CA HIS A 130 -36.71 -6.00 -25.62
C HIS A 130 -37.40 -4.81 -24.95
N ILE A 131 -37.60 -4.88 -23.64
CA ILE A 131 -38.33 -3.91 -22.82
C ILE A 131 -37.57 -3.67 -21.51
N THR A 132 -37.32 -2.40 -21.18
CA THR A 132 -36.99 -1.95 -19.82
C THR A 132 -38.11 -1.02 -19.37
N ALA A 133 -38.66 -1.21 -18.17
CA ALA A 133 -39.71 -0.36 -17.62
C ALA A 133 -39.50 -0.11 -16.13
N GLN A 134 -39.57 1.15 -15.70
CA GLN A 134 -39.62 1.49 -14.27
C GLN A 134 -40.95 2.15 -13.92
N ALA A 135 -41.56 1.69 -12.82
CA ALA A 135 -42.80 2.23 -12.28
C ALA A 135 -42.84 2.04 -10.76
N SER A 136 -43.22 3.08 -10.01
CA SER A 136 -43.40 3.03 -8.55
C SER A 136 -42.25 2.32 -7.81
N GLY A 137 -41.00 2.75 -8.07
CA GLY A 137 -39.78 2.18 -7.49
C GLY A 137 -39.29 0.87 -8.12
N ARG A 138 -40.15 0.10 -8.80
CA ARG A 138 -39.80 -1.21 -9.36
C ARG A 138 -39.39 -1.17 -10.81
N THR A 139 -38.29 -1.85 -11.12
CA THR A 139 -37.78 -2.09 -12.47
C THR A 139 -38.23 -3.46 -12.99
N TYR A 140 -38.62 -3.47 -14.26
CA TYR A 140 -39.02 -4.66 -15.01
C TYR A 140 -38.20 -4.74 -16.30
N THR A 141 -37.66 -5.92 -16.58
CA THR A 141 -36.99 -6.23 -17.84
C THR A 141 -37.79 -7.29 -18.58
N GLY A 142 -37.74 -7.29 -19.92
CA GLY A 142 -38.52 -8.21 -20.72
C GLY A 142 -37.97 -8.43 -22.12
N ARG A 143 -38.20 -9.63 -22.64
CA ARG A 143 -37.82 -10.02 -24.01
C ARG A 143 -38.88 -10.90 -24.65
N GLY A 144 -38.94 -10.90 -25.98
CA GLY A 144 -39.89 -11.73 -26.71
C GLY A 144 -39.61 -11.87 -28.20
N GLU A 145 -40.46 -12.64 -28.85
CA GLU A 145 -40.42 -12.95 -30.29
C GLU A 145 -41.74 -12.53 -30.95
N GLU A 146 -41.65 -11.99 -32.16
CA GLU A 146 -42.72 -11.43 -32.99
C GLU A 146 -43.57 -10.37 -32.28
N SER A 147 -44.52 -10.81 -31.45
CA SER A 147 -45.48 -9.99 -30.70
C SER A 147 -45.72 -10.52 -29.28
N VAL A 148 -45.00 -11.56 -28.85
CA VAL A 148 -45.25 -12.28 -27.59
C VAL A 148 -43.94 -12.44 -26.84
N GLY A 149 -43.96 -12.13 -25.54
CA GLY A 149 -42.76 -12.16 -24.72
C GLY A 149 -43.05 -12.37 -23.25
N ILE A 150 -41.99 -12.27 -22.47
CA ILE A 150 -42.03 -12.32 -21.01
C ILE A 150 -41.49 -11.02 -20.43
N LEU A 151 -42.14 -10.57 -19.36
CA LEU A 151 -41.73 -9.45 -18.51
C LEU A 151 -41.52 -10.00 -17.08
N VAL A 152 -40.37 -9.70 -16.48
CA VAL A 152 -39.99 -10.08 -15.11
C VAL A 152 -39.63 -8.83 -14.30
N ALA A 153 -39.81 -8.87 -12.98
CA ALA A 153 -39.21 -7.86 -12.11
C ALA A 153 -37.71 -8.16 -11.95
N GLU A 154 -36.87 -7.14 -11.91
CA GLU A 154 -35.41 -7.33 -11.80
C GLU A 154 -35.02 -8.05 -10.49
N SER A 155 -35.70 -7.77 -9.38
CA SER A 155 -35.52 -8.49 -8.11
C SER A 155 -36.12 -9.91 -8.07
N ASP A 156 -37.05 -10.25 -8.98
CA ASP A 156 -37.47 -11.65 -9.20
C ASP A 156 -36.47 -12.41 -10.08
N TYR A 157 -35.70 -11.70 -10.91
CA TYR A 157 -34.61 -12.26 -11.72
C TYR A 157 -33.38 -12.58 -10.85
N GLN A 158 -33.03 -11.70 -9.90
CA GLN A 158 -31.96 -11.91 -8.92
C GLN A 158 -32.19 -13.13 -8.01
N GLN A 159 -33.45 -13.44 -7.64
CA GLN A 159 -33.79 -14.60 -6.79
C GLN A 159 -33.37 -15.98 -7.35
N LEU A 160 -32.94 -16.06 -8.61
CA LEU A 160 -32.38 -17.28 -9.20
C LEU A 160 -30.96 -17.60 -8.74
N LEU A 161 -30.29 -16.65 -8.08
CA LEU A 161 -28.95 -16.74 -7.52
C LEU A 161 -29.02 -16.47 -6.00
N PRO A 162 -29.49 -17.43 -5.17
CA PRO A 162 -29.64 -17.20 -3.74
C PRO A 162 -28.28 -17.02 -3.05
N GLY A 163 -28.08 -15.88 -2.40
CA GLY A 163 -26.81 -15.48 -1.78
C GLY A 163 -25.94 -14.56 -2.66
N VAL A 164 -26.50 -14.07 -3.77
CA VAL A 164 -25.79 -13.29 -4.79
C VAL A 164 -26.58 -12.02 -5.06
N GLU A 165 -25.99 -10.87 -4.74
CA GLU A 165 -26.36 -9.65 -5.46
C GLU A 165 -25.55 -9.59 -6.76
N LEU A 166 -25.89 -8.67 -7.66
CA LEU A 166 -25.05 -8.34 -8.81
C LEU A 166 -23.76 -7.69 -8.28
N ASP A 167 -22.82 -8.48 -7.79
CA ASP A 167 -21.50 -8.01 -7.35
C ASP A 167 -20.68 -7.68 -8.59
N GLU A 168 -20.91 -6.49 -9.14
CA GLU A 168 -20.31 -5.94 -10.36
C GLU A 168 -18.86 -5.50 -10.07
N ILE A 169 -17.97 -6.47 -9.79
CA ILE A 169 -16.62 -6.19 -9.25
C ILE A 169 -15.78 -5.33 -10.21
N ALA A 170 -15.27 -4.21 -9.67
CA ALA A 170 -14.08 -3.54 -10.16
C ALA A 170 -12.85 -4.42 -9.93
N ILE A 171 -12.23 -4.93 -11.00
CA ILE A 171 -10.95 -5.61 -10.87
C ILE A 171 -9.86 -4.54 -10.85
N THR A 172 -9.39 -4.23 -9.64
CA THR A 172 -8.12 -3.53 -9.42
C THR A 172 -6.95 -4.48 -9.64
N ASP A 173 -5.82 -3.95 -10.13
CA ASP A 173 -4.64 -4.77 -10.42
C ASP A 173 -4.14 -5.56 -9.20
N SER A 174 -3.67 -6.78 -9.46
CA SER A 174 -2.96 -7.61 -8.48
C SER A 174 -1.65 -6.89 -8.06
N PRO A 175 -1.22 -6.95 -6.78
CA PRO A 175 -0.02 -6.25 -6.27
C PRO A 175 1.33 -6.60 -6.94
N SER A 176 1.33 -7.48 -7.94
CA SER A 176 2.50 -8.13 -8.54
C SER A 176 3.06 -7.44 -9.80
N GLN A 177 2.61 -6.23 -10.17
CA GLN A 177 3.23 -5.42 -11.25
C GLN A 177 3.67 -4.00 -10.85
N ILE A 178 3.59 -3.66 -9.55
CA ILE A 178 4.04 -2.36 -9.01
C ILE A 178 5.57 -2.14 -9.21
N GLU A 179 6.36 -3.18 -9.48
CA GLU A 179 7.81 -3.06 -9.67
C GLU A 179 8.25 -2.36 -10.98
N LEU A 180 7.36 -2.10 -11.94
CA LEU A 180 7.68 -1.32 -13.15
C LEU A 180 7.44 0.20 -13.01
N GLU A 181 6.73 0.65 -11.97
CA GLU A 181 6.58 2.08 -11.67
C GLU A 181 7.85 2.68 -11.03
N LYS A 182 8.79 1.83 -10.60
CA LYS A 182 10.01 2.23 -9.87
C LYS A 182 11.08 2.98 -10.68
N TYR A 183 10.84 3.23 -11.96
CA TYR A 183 11.79 3.89 -12.88
C TYR A 183 11.23 5.07 -13.69
N LEU A 184 9.97 5.49 -13.44
CA LEU A 184 9.40 6.73 -13.97
C LEU A 184 8.62 7.42 -12.84
N PRO A 185 8.73 8.76 -12.67
CA PRO A 185 8.24 9.43 -11.48
C PRO A 185 6.71 9.59 -11.49
N LEU A 186 6.01 8.56 -11.02
CA LEU A 186 4.65 8.62 -10.51
C LEU A 186 4.57 7.71 -9.28
N THR A 187 4.79 8.26 -8.08
CA THR A 187 4.29 7.68 -6.82
C THR A 187 4.24 8.74 -5.72
N SER A 188 3.11 8.79 -5.00
CA SER A 188 2.85 9.64 -3.81
C SER A 188 2.70 11.16 -4.01
N ALA A 189 1.82 11.56 -4.94
CA ALA A 189 0.97 12.75 -4.71
C ALA A 189 -0.49 12.29 -4.53
N SER A 190 -1.28 13.06 -3.78
CA SER A 190 -2.72 12.86 -3.59
C SER A 190 -3.48 12.95 -4.92
N GLY A 191 -4.75 12.53 -4.91
CA GLY A 191 -5.62 12.56 -6.09
C GLY A 191 -6.00 13.97 -6.54
N ASP A 192 -5.06 14.68 -7.14
CA ASP A 192 -5.21 15.96 -7.85
C ASP A 192 -4.39 15.90 -9.15
N ILE A 193 -4.95 15.27 -10.17
CA ILE A 193 -4.55 15.52 -11.57
C ILE A 193 -5.72 16.26 -12.19
N PHE A 194 -5.48 17.51 -12.59
CA PHE A 194 -6.44 18.60 -12.79
C PHE A 194 -7.00 19.18 -11.48
N THR A 195 -6.43 20.31 -11.05
CA THR A 195 -7.14 21.20 -10.13
C THR A 195 -8.47 21.62 -10.74
N SER A 196 -9.51 21.67 -9.91
CA SER A 196 -10.91 21.90 -10.29
C SER A 196 -11.20 23.26 -10.95
N HIS A 197 -10.19 24.10 -11.18
CA HIS A 197 -10.36 25.51 -11.53
C HIS A 197 -10.38 25.82 -13.05
N GLU A 198 -9.88 24.94 -13.91
CA GLU A 198 -9.88 25.19 -15.38
C GLU A 198 -10.98 24.44 -16.16
N LEU A 199 -11.44 23.28 -15.69
CA LEU A 199 -12.47 22.51 -16.40
C LEU A 199 -13.89 23.10 -16.26
N ASP A 200 -14.05 24.12 -15.41
CA ASP A 200 -15.27 24.93 -15.25
C ASP A 200 -15.53 25.91 -16.43
N GLN A 201 -14.61 26.05 -17.40
CA GLN A 201 -14.74 27.01 -18.52
C GLN A 201 -14.87 26.41 -19.94
N GLN A 202 -14.86 25.09 -20.12
CA GLN A 202 -15.26 24.51 -21.41
C GLN A 202 -16.78 24.55 -21.60
N SER A 203 -17.23 24.88 -22.81
CA SER A 203 -18.63 25.14 -23.11
C SER A 203 -19.50 23.88 -22.98
N ALA A 204 -20.42 23.89 -22.01
CA ALA A 204 -21.28 22.76 -21.63
C ALA A 204 -22.40 22.38 -22.64
N ASP A 205 -22.15 22.49 -23.95
CA ASP A 205 -23.15 22.33 -25.03
C ASP A 205 -22.84 21.21 -26.05
N GLU A 206 -21.61 20.68 -26.14
CA GLU A 206 -21.24 19.65 -27.14
C GLU A 206 -21.14 18.25 -26.51
N THR A 207 -21.93 17.28 -27.01
CA THR A 207 -22.00 15.93 -26.42
C THR A 207 -20.88 15.03 -26.90
N VAL A 208 -20.12 14.50 -25.94
CA VAL A 208 -19.03 13.54 -26.16
C VAL A 208 -19.61 12.18 -26.57
N ILE A 209 -19.03 11.56 -27.61
CA ILE A 209 -19.42 10.22 -28.08
C ILE A 209 -18.28 9.25 -27.79
N ILE A 210 -18.54 8.22 -27.00
CA ILE A 210 -17.63 7.10 -26.77
C ILE A 210 -18.04 5.94 -27.69
N ASP A 211 -17.12 5.43 -28.49
CA ASP A 211 -17.36 4.29 -29.37
C ASP A 211 -17.07 2.95 -28.68
N VAL A 212 -18.05 2.06 -28.70
CA VAL A 212 -18.04 0.79 -27.96
C VAL A 212 -18.13 -0.38 -28.94
N LEU A 213 -17.16 -1.29 -28.87
CA LEU A 213 -17.19 -2.55 -29.59
C LEU A 213 -17.87 -3.64 -28.75
N PHE A 214 -19.04 -4.09 -29.19
CA PHE A 214 -19.78 -5.19 -28.57
C PHE A 214 -19.35 -6.53 -29.17
N TYR A 215 -18.53 -7.29 -28.44
CA TYR A 215 -18.30 -8.69 -28.74
C TYR A 215 -19.44 -9.57 -28.24
N PHE A 216 -19.78 -10.62 -28.98
CA PHE A 216 -20.73 -11.64 -28.56
C PHE A 216 -20.34 -13.02 -29.11
N THR A 217 -20.71 -14.08 -28.39
CA THR A 217 -20.36 -15.46 -28.78
C THR A 217 -21.42 -16.09 -29.71
N PRO A 218 -21.08 -17.17 -30.44
CA PRO A 218 -22.04 -17.96 -31.23
C PRO A 218 -23.23 -18.45 -30.40
N GLU A 219 -23.02 -18.85 -29.13
CA GLU A 219 -24.11 -19.27 -28.24
C GLU A 219 -25.04 -18.09 -27.88
N VAL A 220 -24.50 -16.88 -27.65
CA VAL A 220 -25.33 -15.67 -27.43
C VAL A 220 -26.15 -15.33 -28.68
N ARG A 221 -25.59 -15.51 -29.89
CA ARG A 221 -26.37 -15.40 -31.13
C ARG A 221 -27.54 -16.39 -31.16
N GLU A 222 -27.32 -17.64 -30.78
CA GLU A 222 -28.37 -18.68 -30.76
C GLU A 222 -29.45 -18.40 -29.69
N LEU A 223 -29.05 -18.03 -28.47
CA LEU A 223 -29.95 -17.65 -27.38
C LEU A 223 -30.80 -16.40 -27.67
N LEU A 224 -30.35 -15.56 -28.62
CA LEU A 224 -31.05 -14.38 -29.14
C LEU A 224 -31.66 -14.62 -30.54
N ASN A 225 -31.95 -15.87 -30.89
CA ASN A 225 -32.64 -16.26 -32.12
C ASN A 225 -32.00 -15.74 -33.42
N ASN A 226 -30.67 -15.65 -33.46
CA ASN A 226 -29.89 -15.07 -34.54
C ASN A 226 -30.13 -13.56 -34.78
N GLU A 227 -30.61 -12.82 -33.76
CA GLU A 227 -30.76 -11.37 -33.81
C GLU A 227 -30.10 -10.64 -32.60
N PRO A 228 -28.80 -10.88 -32.29
CA PRO A 228 -28.13 -10.28 -31.13
C PRO A 228 -28.10 -8.75 -31.15
N GLN A 229 -28.04 -8.13 -32.35
CA GLN A 229 -28.04 -6.68 -32.52
C GLN A 229 -29.25 -5.99 -31.87
N SER A 230 -30.42 -6.66 -31.84
CA SER A 230 -31.62 -6.12 -31.17
C SER A 230 -31.41 -5.88 -29.67
N ARG A 231 -30.63 -6.75 -29.02
CA ARG A 231 -30.28 -6.69 -27.59
C ARG A 231 -29.20 -5.62 -27.37
N ILE A 232 -28.18 -5.60 -28.22
CA ILE A 232 -27.11 -4.59 -28.18
C ILE A 232 -27.69 -3.18 -28.34
N ASP A 233 -28.54 -2.94 -29.34
CA ASP A 233 -29.22 -1.66 -29.55
C ASP A 233 -30.11 -1.25 -28.37
N HIS A 234 -30.71 -2.23 -27.68
CA HIS A 234 -31.49 -1.99 -26.48
C HIS A 234 -30.61 -1.53 -25.31
N LEU A 235 -29.53 -2.26 -25.02
CA LEU A 235 -28.55 -1.91 -23.99
C LEU A 235 -27.90 -0.54 -24.25
N ILE A 236 -27.57 -0.22 -25.51
CA ILE A 236 -27.12 1.11 -25.94
C ILE A 236 -28.18 2.17 -25.67
N THR A 237 -29.46 1.89 -25.93
CA THR A 237 -30.57 2.82 -25.67
C THR A 237 -30.75 3.09 -24.17
N VAL A 238 -30.66 2.06 -23.33
CA VAL A 238 -30.79 2.15 -21.86
C VAL A 238 -29.58 2.87 -21.26
N THR A 239 -28.36 2.55 -21.72
CA THR A 239 -27.12 3.21 -21.29
C THR A 239 -27.14 4.69 -21.62
N ASN A 240 -27.47 5.05 -22.86
CA ASN A 240 -27.65 6.46 -23.27
C ASN A 240 -28.78 7.17 -22.51
N PHE A 241 -29.80 6.45 -22.05
CA PHE A 241 -30.82 7.02 -21.17
C PHE A 241 -30.24 7.35 -19.79
N ILE A 242 -29.42 6.48 -19.20
CA ILE A 242 -28.73 6.69 -17.91
C ILE A 242 -27.78 7.91 -17.99
N PHE A 243 -26.86 7.95 -18.96
CA PHE A 243 -25.98 9.11 -19.17
C PHE A 243 -26.79 10.41 -19.35
N SER A 244 -27.85 10.38 -20.17
CA SER A 244 -28.75 11.52 -20.37
C SER A 244 -29.52 11.94 -19.10
N GLN A 245 -29.93 11.02 -18.24
CA GLN A 245 -30.59 11.35 -16.96
C GLN A 245 -29.62 11.95 -15.96
N SER A 246 -28.38 11.47 -15.97
CA SER A 246 -27.29 11.93 -15.11
C SER A 246 -26.77 13.31 -15.51
N ARG A 247 -27.06 13.78 -16.73
CA ARG A 247 -26.50 15.03 -17.33
C ARG A 247 -24.98 15.00 -17.51
N THR A 248 -24.39 13.84 -17.78
CA THR A 248 -22.94 13.67 -18.01
C THR A 248 -22.44 14.35 -19.29
N ASN A 249 -23.34 14.76 -20.19
CA ASN A 249 -23.00 15.25 -21.54
C ASN A 249 -22.25 14.21 -22.41
N THR A 250 -22.45 12.92 -22.11
CA THR A 250 -21.84 11.78 -22.80
C THR A 250 -22.92 10.92 -23.46
N GLN A 251 -22.60 10.32 -24.61
CA GLN A 251 -23.37 9.24 -25.23
C GLN A 251 -22.43 8.12 -25.70
N ILE A 252 -22.96 6.91 -25.85
CA ILE A 252 -22.25 5.78 -26.43
C ILE A 252 -22.81 5.43 -27.82
N ARG A 253 -21.91 5.12 -28.75
CA ARG A 253 -22.21 4.55 -30.08
C ARG A 253 -21.64 3.13 -30.12
N GLY A 254 -22.38 2.19 -30.71
CA GLY A 254 -22.00 0.78 -30.69
C GLY A 254 -21.81 0.18 -32.07
N ARG A 255 -20.76 -0.64 -32.21
CA ARG A 255 -20.58 -1.62 -33.30
C ARG A 255 -20.48 -3.03 -32.69
N SER A 256 -20.58 -4.10 -33.47
CA SER A 256 -20.53 -5.46 -32.90
C SER A 256 -19.86 -6.49 -33.80
N ILE A 257 -19.16 -7.45 -33.20
CA ILE A 257 -18.48 -8.56 -33.87
C ILE A 257 -18.82 -9.89 -33.14
N GLU A 258 -19.08 -10.96 -33.92
CA GLU A 258 -19.18 -12.32 -33.37
C GLU A 258 -17.75 -12.88 -33.21
N VAL A 259 -17.39 -13.28 -32.00
CA VAL A 259 -16.07 -13.83 -31.65
C VAL A 259 -16.18 -15.32 -31.32
N ASP A 260 -15.24 -16.14 -31.80
CA ASP A 260 -15.21 -17.59 -31.53
C ASP A 260 -14.70 -17.87 -30.11
N TYR A 261 -15.51 -17.49 -29.11
CA TYR A 261 -15.23 -17.64 -27.69
C TYR A 261 -16.23 -18.59 -27.02
N SER A 262 -15.72 -19.46 -26.15
CA SER A 262 -16.51 -20.48 -25.44
C SER A 262 -16.45 -20.36 -23.91
N GLY A 263 -15.85 -19.28 -23.38
CA GLY A 263 -15.90 -18.98 -21.95
C GLY A 263 -17.30 -18.60 -21.49
N ILE A 264 -17.62 -19.01 -20.26
CA ILE A 264 -18.95 -18.88 -19.64
C ILE A 264 -18.92 -18.06 -18.34
N THR A 265 -17.82 -17.34 -18.08
CA THR A 265 -17.71 -16.41 -16.94
C THR A 265 -17.19 -15.04 -17.37
N THR A 266 -17.70 -14.00 -16.71
CA THR A 266 -17.28 -12.60 -16.88
C THR A 266 -15.80 -12.39 -16.56
N GLN A 267 -15.30 -13.05 -15.52
CA GLN A 267 -13.90 -12.97 -15.10
C GLN A 267 -12.95 -13.54 -16.17
N ASP A 268 -13.25 -14.74 -16.68
CA ASP A 268 -12.42 -15.39 -17.69
C ASP A 268 -12.46 -14.60 -19.00
N GLY A 269 -13.65 -14.13 -19.40
CA GLY A 269 -13.80 -13.29 -20.60
C GLY A 269 -13.02 -11.97 -20.52
N LEU A 270 -13.03 -11.29 -19.37
CA LEU A 270 -12.26 -10.07 -19.17
C LEU A 270 -10.74 -10.35 -19.18
N SER A 271 -10.31 -11.42 -18.50
CA SER A 271 -8.92 -11.84 -18.46
C SER A 271 -8.40 -12.29 -19.84
N ASP A 272 -9.23 -12.96 -20.64
CA ASP A 272 -8.86 -13.46 -21.97
C ASP A 272 -8.82 -12.33 -23.00
N MET A 273 -9.71 -11.33 -22.92
CA MET A 273 -9.61 -10.10 -23.71
C MET A 273 -8.32 -9.32 -23.40
N PHE A 274 -8.02 -9.12 -22.11
CA PHE A 274 -6.82 -8.38 -21.69
C PHE A 274 -5.52 -9.12 -22.05
N GLN A 275 -5.50 -10.45 -21.91
CA GLN A 275 -4.38 -11.30 -22.34
C GLN A 275 -4.39 -11.63 -23.84
N LYS A 276 -5.35 -11.11 -24.60
CA LYS A 276 -5.44 -11.17 -26.08
C LYS A 276 -5.34 -12.61 -26.59
N ARG A 277 -6.11 -13.52 -25.98
CA ARG A 277 -6.05 -14.98 -26.20
C ARG A 277 -7.44 -15.61 -26.30
N ASN A 278 -7.49 -16.89 -26.68
CA ASN A 278 -8.71 -17.72 -26.75
C ASN A 278 -9.78 -17.17 -27.71
N GLY A 279 -9.42 -16.47 -28.78
CA GLY A 279 -10.37 -15.81 -29.71
C GLY A 279 -10.35 -14.29 -29.65
N PHE A 280 -9.56 -13.69 -28.75
CA PHE A 280 -9.34 -12.24 -28.66
C PHE A 280 -7.97 -11.79 -29.19
N GLU A 281 -7.28 -12.62 -29.96
CA GLU A 281 -5.94 -12.31 -30.50
C GLU A 281 -5.92 -11.05 -31.38
N ASN A 282 -7.04 -10.73 -32.05
CA ASN A 282 -7.19 -9.57 -32.93
C ASN A 282 -7.82 -8.34 -32.26
N ILE A 283 -8.03 -8.34 -30.92
CA ILE A 283 -8.81 -7.27 -30.25
C ILE A 283 -8.25 -5.85 -30.48
N VAL A 284 -6.94 -5.71 -30.66
CA VAL A 284 -6.31 -4.41 -30.98
C VAL A 284 -6.70 -3.93 -32.38
N ASP A 285 -6.61 -4.80 -33.38
CA ASP A 285 -7.00 -4.49 -34.76
C ASP A 285 -8.52 -4.31 -34.90
N ASP A 286 -9.33 -5.12 -34.22
CA ASP A 286 -10.78 -4.99 -34.22
C ASP A 286 -11.22 -3.64 -33.63
N ARG A 287 -10.61 -3.21 -32.52
CA ARG A 287 -10.86 -1.87 -31.94
C ARG A 287 -10.42 -0.78 -32.90
N PHE A 288 -9.21 -0.87 -33.42
CA PHE A 288 -8.66 0.09 -34.37
C PHE A 288 -9.54 0.27 -35.60
N LEU A 289 -9.90 -0.82 -36.29
CA LEU A 289 -10.76 -0.82 -37.49
C LEU A 289 -12.17 -0.29 -37.25
N ASN A 290 -12.65 -0.33 -36.00
CA ASN A 290 -13.97 0.13 -35.61
C ASN A 290 -13.99 1.50 -34.94
N GLY A 291 -12.82 2.09 -34.65
CA GLY A 291 -12.67 3.30 -33.85
C GLY A 291 -13.19 3.13 -32.43
N ALA A 292 -12.99 1.96 -31.81
CA ALA A 292 -13.65 1.59 -30.55
C ALA A 292 -12.79 1.90 -29.31
N ASP A 293 -13.17 2.98 -28.63
CA ASP A 293 -12.61 3.43 -27.37
C ASP A 293 -12.73 2.39 -26.25
N THR A 294 -13.84 1.64 -26.19
CA THR A 294 -14.03 0.57 -25.20
C THR A 294 -14.56 -0.73 -25.82
N VAL A 295 -14.41 -1.85 -25.11
CA VAL A 295 -14.95 -3.16 -25.52
C VAL A 295 -15.90 -3.72 -24.46
N VAL A 296 -17.05 -4.22 -24.92
CA VAL A 296 -18.05 -4.90 -24.10
C VAL A 296 -18.26 -6.32 -24.63
N LEU A 297 -17.92 -7.34 -23.84
CA LEU A 297 -18.14 -8.75 -24.18
C LEU A 297 -19.45 -9.27 -23.58
N LEU A 298 -20.34 -9.78 -24.44
CA LEU A 298 -21.60 -10.43 -24.06
C LEU A 298 -21.44 -11.95 -24.03
N LEU A 299 -21.69 -12.56 -22.87
CA LEU A 299 -21.47 -13.98 -22.60
C LEU A 299 -22.74 -14.78 -22.27
N PRO A 300 -22.75 -16.10 -22.52
CA PRO A 300 -23.73 -17.03 -21.98
C PRO A 300 -23.30 -17.43 -20.55
N ILE A 301 -23.66 -16.61 -19.57
CA ILE A 301 -23.22 -16.79 -18.18
C ILE A 301 -23.72 -18.11 -17.58
N ASN A 302 -22.81 -18.82 -16.89
CA ASN A 302 -23.11 -20.04 -16.15
C ASN A 302 -24.08 -19.77 -14.97
N LEU A 303 -25.03 -20.69 -14.74
CA LEU A 303 -25.95 -20.67 -13.59
C LEU A 303 -25.26 -20.73 -12.21
N SER A 304 -23.99 -21.14 -12.14
CA SER A 304 -23.17 -21.10 -10.92
C SER A 304 -22.28 -19.86 -10.82
N GLU A 305 -22.29 -18.96 -11.80
CA GLU A 305 -21.56 -17.70 -11.70
C GLU A 305 -22.31 -16.72 -10.80
N VAL A 306 -21.58 -16.16 -9.84
CA VAL A 306 -22.07 -15.14 -8.89
C VAL A 306 -22.14 -13.75 -9.56
N ARG A 307 -21.37 -13.51 -10.62
CA ARG A 307 -21.23 -12.20 -11.26
C ARG A 307 -22.05 -12.09 -12.53
N CYS A 308 -22.50 -10.88 -12.83
CA CYS A 308 -23.30 -10.58 -14.03
C CYS A 308 -22.64 -9.55 -14.94
N SER A 309 -21.81 -8.67 -14.40
CA SER A 309 -20.87 -7.83 -15.13
C SER A 309 -19.57 -7.70 -14.35
N ALA A 310 -18.48 -7.41 -15.05
CA ALA A 310 -17.17 -7.06 -14.52
C ALA A 310 -16.52 -6.05 -15.47
N GLY A 311 -15.75 -5.10 -14.94
CA GLY A 311 -15.01 -4.11 -15.71
C GLY A 311 -13.64 -3.88 -15.09
N TYR A 312 -12.63 -3.68 -15.93
CA TYR A 312 -11.34 -3.18 -15.46
C TYR A 312 -11.50 -1.72 -15.05
N THR A 313 -10.99 -1.37 -13.87
CA THR A 313 -10.97 0.00 -13.38
C THR A 313 -9.53 0.48 -13.29
N ARG A 314 -9.20 1.48 -14.09
CA ARG A 314 -7.92 2.20 -14.11
C ARG A 314 -8.23 3.68 -14.30
N ASN A 315 -7.39 4.56 -13.76
CA ASN A 315 -7.55 6.00 -14.01
C ASN A 315 -7.44 6.26 -15.54
N PRO A 316 -8.48 6.79 -16.23
CA PRO A 316 -8.43 6.99 -17.68
C PRO A 316 -7.39 8.03 -18.14
N LEU A 317 -6.85 8.81 -17.19
CA LEU A 317 -5.85 9.84 -17.42
C LEU A 317 -4.40 9.29 -17.41
N VAL A 318 -4.17 8.06 -16.92
CA VAL A 318 -2.82 7.47 -16.87
C VAL A 318 -2.48 6.64 -18.12
N ARG A 319 -1.17 6.37 -18.29
CA ARG A 319 -0.65 5.57 -19.41
C ARG A 319 -1.32 4.19 -19.49
N TYR A 320 -1.45 3.71 -20.72
CA TYR A 320 -2.05 2.41 -21.07
C TYR A 320 -3.55 2.25 -20.71
N ALA A 321 -4.26 3.30 -20.29
CA ALA A 321 -5.67 3.21 -19.93
C ALA A 321 -6.58 2.58 -21.01
N ALA A 322 -6.23 2.74 -22.30
CA ALA A 322 -6.95 2.13 -23.40
C ALA A 322 -6.97 0.59 -23.36
N ASP A 323 -5.88 -0.07 -22.94
CA ASP A 323 -5.84 -1.54 -22.80
C ASP A 323 -6.79 -2.05 -21.70
N TYR A 324 -7.12 -1.20 -20.71
CA TYR A 324 -8.00 -1.51 -19.58
C TYR A 324 -9.45 -1.05 -19.81
N ALA A 325 -9.76 -0.43 -20.95
CA ALA A 325 -11.13 -0.04 -21.31
C ALA A 325 -11.96 -1.25 -21.82
N LEU A 326 -12.04 -2.28 -20.99
CA LEU A 326 -12.69 -3.57 -21.25
C LEU A 326 -13.75 -3.85 -20.18
N SER A 327 -14.87 -4.40 -20.62
CA SER A 327 -15.99 -4.85 -19.77
C SER A 327 -16.55 -6.18 -20.28
N ALA A 328 -16.98 -7.07 -19.39
CA ALA A 328 -17.59 -8.37 -19.72
C ALA A 328 -18.87 -8.58 -18.91
N MET A 329 -19.93 -9.08 -19.53
CA MET A 329 -21.25 -9.23 -18.90
C MET A 329 -22.13 -10.27 -19.59
N GLY A 330 -23.15 -10.76 -18.89
CA GLY A 330 -24.08 -11.74 -19.45
C GLY A 330 -25.12 -11.08 -20.35
N TYR A 331 -25.45 -11.75 -21.46
CA TYR A 331 -26.40 -11.25 -22.46
C TYR A 331 -27.82 -10.94 -21.91
N ASP A 332 -28.22 -11.63 -20.84
CA ASP A 332 -29.50 -11.54 -20.13
C ASP A 332 -29.38 -10.91 -18.73
N CYS A 333 -28.28 -10.23 -18.42
CA CYS A 333 -28.15 -9.43 -17.19
C CYS A 333 -29.06 -8.18 -17.24
N GLY A 334 -29.25 -7.56 -16.07
CA GLY A 334 -30.05 -6.33 -15.92
C GLY A 334 -29.60 -5.24 -16.90
N ASP A 335 -30.56 -4.51 -17.47
CA ASP A 335 -30.29 -3.62 -18.62
C ASP A 335 -29.38 -2.42 -18.27
N ARG A 336 -29.07 -2.21 -16.98
CA ARG A 336 -28.10 -1.24 -16.47
C ARG A 336 -26.63 -1.68 -16.59
N ALA A 337 -26.34 -2.98 -16.77
CA ALA A 337 -25.00 -3.56 -16.61
C ALA A 337 -23.94 -2.94 -17.54
N VAL A 338 -24.31 -2.56 -18.77
CA VAL A 338 -23.39 -1.86 -19.70
C VAL A 338 -22.99 -0.49 -19.15
N ALA A 339 -23.93 0.28 -18.58
CA ALA A 339 -23.64 1.58 -18.00
C ALA A 339 -22.74 1.46 -16.75
N HIS A 340 -22.92 0.42 -15.95
CA HIS A 340 -22.06 0.14 -14.79
C HIS A 340 -20.63 -0.23 -15.21
N GLY A 341 -20.48 -1.22 -16.11
CA GLY A 341 -19.17 -1.64 -16.61
C GLY A 341 -18.39 -0.51 -17.30
N LEU A 342 -19.08 0.31 -18.12
CA LEU A 342 -18.48 1.51 -18.70
C LEU A 342 -18.14 2.57 -17.65
N GLY A 343 -18.86 2.62 -16.51
CA GLY A 343 -18.50 3.45 -15.36
C GLY A 343 -17.09 3.12 -14.84
N HIS A 344 -16.76 1.84 -14.70
CA HIS A 344 -15.41 1.39 -14.34
C HIS A 344 -14.36 1.76 -15.39
N ASN A 345 -14.68 1.62 -16.68
CA ASN A 345 -13.79 2.06 -17.76
C ASN A 345 -13.64 3.61 -17.83
N LEU A 346 -14.55 4.35 -17.21
CA LEU A 346 -14.51 5.80 -16.97
C LEU A 346 -13.91 6.15 -15.58
N GLY A 347 -13.26 5.19 -14.91
CA GLY A 347 -12.57 5.39 -13.64
C GLY A 347 -13.48 5.58 -12.42
N LEU A 348 -14.75 5.19 -12.52
CA LEU A 348 -15.67 5.17 -11.38
C LEU A 348 -15.53 3.88 -10.56
N MET A 349 -15.84 3.99 -9.27
CA MET A 349 -15.90 2.88 -8.32
C MET A 349 -17.26 2.81 -7.63
N HIS A 350 -17.47 1.78 -6.79
CA HIS A 350 -18.70 1.65 -6.01
C HIS A 350 -18.83 2.69 -4.91
N SER A 351 -19.94 2.70 -4.19
CA SER A 351 -20.23 3.74 -3.20
C SER A 351 -19.32 3.70 -1.95
N ARG A 352 -19.26 4.81 -1.20
CA ARG A 352 -18.43 4.93 0.03
C ARG A 352 -18.80 3.87 1.08
N ASP A 353 -20.08 3.52 1.19
CA ASP A 353 -20.60 2.45 2.06
C ASP A 353 -20.07 1.05 1.67
N GLU A 354 -19.59 0.90 0.44
CA GLU A 354 -18.94 -0.30 -0.11
C GLU A 354 -17.41 -0.27 0.09
N GLN A 355 -16.92 0.72 0.86
CA GLN A 355 -15.52 0.97 1.21
C GLN A 355 -14.60 1.23 0.00
N GLN A 356 -15.14 1.87 -1.04
CA GLN A 356 -14.40 2.21 -2.25
C GLN A 356 -14.16 3.72 -2.43
N ILE A 357 -13.18 4.03 -3.29
CA ILE A 357 -12.68 5.36 -3.62
C ILE A 357 -12.55 5.42 -5.15
N GLY A 358 -13.00 6.50 -5.79
CA GLY A 358 -12.97 6.61 -7.26
C GLY A 358 -11.55 6.57 -7.83
N ALA A 359 -11.37 5.89 -8.98
CA ALA A 359 -10.05 5.63 -9.56
C ALA A 359 -9.53 6.78 -10.43
N ALA A 360 -10.41 7.53 -11.09
CA ALA A 360 -10.06 8.78 -11.78
C ALA A 360 -9.90 9.95 -10.79
N PHE A 361 -10.87 10.09 -9.90
CA PHE A 361 -11.01 11.14 -8.89
C PHE A 361 -11.64 10.55 -7.63
N GLU A 362 -11.27 11.01 -6.44
CA GLU A 362 -11.72 10.41 -5.18
C GLU A 362 -13.26 10.36 -5.05
N PHE A 363 -13.93 11.44 -5.48
CA PHE A 363 -15.39 11.59 -5.50
C PHE A 363 -16.10 10.78 -6.61
N GLY A 364 -15.37 10.07 -7.47
CA GLY A 364 -15.89 9.27 -8.59
C GLY A 364 -16.52 7.94 -8.15
N VAL A 365 -17.49 7.99 -7.23
CA VAL A 365 -18.09 6.82 -6.56
C VAL A 365 -19.60 6.79 -6.66
N GLY A 366 -20.20 5.61 -6.50
CA GLY A 366 -21.64 5.44 -6.34
C GLY A 366 -22.21 6.15 -5.10
N TYR A 367 -23.54 6.21 -5.03
CA TYR A 367 -24.27 6.76 -3.87
C TYR A 367 -25.63 6.10 -3.66
N GLY A 368 -26.09 6.06 -2.40
CA GLY A 368 -27.41 5.57 -2.01
C GLY A 368 -27.85 6.13 -0.65
N VAL A 369 -29.07 5.78 -0.24
CA VAL A 369 -29.66 6.10 1.07
C VAL A 369 -30.52 4.91 1.51
N ASP A 370 -30.28 4.44 2.74
CA ASP A 370 -30.94 3.30 3.39
C ASP A 370 -32.46 3.24 3.18
N ASP A 371 -32.93 2.09 2.67
CA ASP A 371 -34.31 1.74 2.34
C ASP A 371 -35.05 2.71 1.39
N GLU A 372 -34.38 3.74 0.86
CA GLU A 372 -34.93 4.77 -0.02
C GLU A 372 -34.46 4.60 -1.47
N PHE A 373 -33.14 4.61 -1.75
CA PHE A 373 -32.63 4.49 -3.11
C PHE A 373 -31.13 4.16 -3.24
N TYR A 374 -30.72 3.77 -4.45
CA TYR A 374 -29.31 3.64 -4.84
C TYR A 374 -29.11 3.97 -6.34
N THR A 375 -27.89 4.37 -6.73
CA THR A 375 -27.52 4.83 -8.08
C THR A 375 -26.80 3.75 -8.91
N THR A 376 -26.43 4.04 -10.17
CA THR A 376 -25.87 3.06 -11.13
C THR A 376 -24.61 2.37 -10.62
N MET A 377 -23.69 3.08 -9.96
CA MET A 377 -22.47 2.50 -9.36
C MET A 377 -22.66 2.08 -7.90
N ALA A 378 -23.87 1.74 -7.47
CA ALA A 378 -24.14 1.30 -6.11
C ALA A 378 -24.87 -0.05 -6.08
N SER A 379 -24.65 -0.82 -5.01
CA SER A 379 -25.25 -2.14 -4.78
C SER A 379 -26.33 -2.07 -3.69
N ALA A 380 -27.50 -2.68 -3.92
CA ALA A 380 -28.67 -2.45 -3.04
C ALA A 380 -28.52 -3.09 -1.65
N ARG A 381 -27.68 -4.12 -1.48
CA ARG A 381 -27.43 -4.79 -0.19
C ARG A 381 -26.89 -3.87 0.89
N PHE A 382 -26.14 -2.83 0.52
CA PHE A 382 -25.59 -1.87 1.49
C PHE A 382 -26.62 -0.83 1.92
N PHE A 383 -27.69 -0.63 1.14
CA PHE A 383 -28.76 0.34 1.38
C PHE A 383 -30.10 -0.34 1.70
N TYR A 384 -30.10 -1.60 2.15
CA TYR A 384 -31.32 -2.33 2.53
C TYR A 384 -31.23 -2.84 3.97
N THR A 385 -31.89 -2.14 4.91
CA THR A 385 -31.88 -2.52 6.33
C THR A 385 -32.97 -3.53 6.68
N GLY A 386 -33.86 -3.85 5.72
CA GLY A 386 -34.98 -4.77 5.89
C GLY A 386 -36.34 -4.09 6.05
N ILE A 387 -36.41 -2.75 5.93
CA ILE A 387 -37.65 -1.99 6.10
C ILE A 387 -38.39 -1.86 4.76
N ARG A 388 -37.68 -1.50 3.70
CA ARG A 388 -38.22 -1.34 2.33
C ARG A 388 -37.13 -1.59 1.30
N GLU A 389 -37.46 -2.36 0.27
CA GLU A 389 -36.62 -2.55 -0.93
C GLU A 389 -36.30 -1.17 -1.55
N PRO A 390 -35.03 -0.70 -1.55
CA PRO A 390 -34.68 0.66 -1.97
C PRO A 390 -34.91 0.85 -3.49
N ASP A 391 -35.36 2.03 -3.89
CA ASP A 391 -35.69 2.31 -5.30
C ASP A 391 -34.39 2.49 -6.13
N TYR A 392 -34.12 1.62 -7.10
CA TYR A 392 -33.00 1.86 -8.04
C TYR A 392 -33.23 3.12 -8.88
N LYS A 393 -32.20 3.96 -9.04
CA LYS A 393 -32.22 5.17 -9.86
C LYS A 393 -31.31 4.97 -11.08
N PHE A 394 -31.89 5.12 -12.27
CA PHE A 394 -31.20 5.03 -13.57
C PHE A 394 -30.33 6.28 -13.84
N ILE A 395 -29.39 6.58 -12.94
CA ILE A 395 -28.43 7.68 -13.00
C ILE A 395 -27.12 7.30 -12.30
N PHE A 396 -26.03 7.94 -12.69
CA PHE A 396 -24.83 8.09 -11.88
C PHE A 396 -25.08 9.05 -10.70
N SER A 397 -24.26 8.98 -9.66
CA SER A 397 -24.35 9.88 -8.51
C SER A 397 -24.08 11.33 -8.92
N THR A 398 -24.78 12.28 -8.29
CA THR A 398 -24.56 13.73 -8.44
C THR A 398 -25.38 14.54 -7.43
N PRO A 399 -24.84 15.64 -6.86
CA PRO A 399 -25.60 16.58 -6.04
C PRO A 399 -26.62 17.42 -6.85
N ASP A 400 -26.50 17.50 -8.18
CA ASP A 400 -27.34 18.33 -9.07
C ASP A 400 -28.79 17.83 -9.25
N LEU A 401 -29.08 16.62 -8.76
CA LEU A 401 -30.34 15.90 -8.94
C LEU A 401 -30.90 15.42 -7.60
N TYR A 402 -32.22 15.20 -7.56
CA TYR A 402 -32.92 14.68 -6.38
C TYR A 402 -33.52 13.30 -6.67
N CYS A 403 -33.26 12.36 -5.76
CA CYS A 403 -33.59 10.94 -5.91
C CYS A 403 -34.77 10.51 -5.01
N GLY A 404 -35.01 11.26 -3.94
CA GLY A 404 -36.17 11.17 -3.06
C GLY A 404 -36.74 12.55 -2.74
N THR A 405 -37.67 12.63 -1.80
CA THR A 405 -38.26 13.92 -1.39
C THR A 405 -37.22 14.76 -0.62
N ASN A 406 -36.61 15.73 -1.31
CA ASN A 406 -35.49 16.53 -0.83
C ASN A 406 -34.18 15.75 -0.51
N LEU A 407 -34.03 14.54 -1.06
CA LEU A 407 -32.77 13.78 -0.96
C LEU A 407 -31.97 13.95 -2.27
N PRO A 408 -30.74 14.53 -2.24
CA PRO A 408 -29.90 14.64 -3.42
C PRO A 408 -29.43 13.26 -3.88
N CYS A 409 -29.01 13.13 -5.14
CA CYS A 409 -28.54 11.88 -5.73
C CYS A 409 -27.03 11.62 -5.56
N GLY A 410 -26.36 12.40 -4.72
CA GLY A 410 -24.91 12.37 -4.51
C GLY A 410 -24.50 13.49 -3.57
N ILE A 411 -23.21 13.54 -3.26
CA ILE A 411 -22.58 14.52 -2.37
C ILE A 411 -21.51 15.27 -3.16
N ALA A 412 -21.45 16.60 -3.01
CA ALA A 412 -20.53 17.43 -3.78
C ALA A 412 -19.06 17.15 -3.43
N GLU A 413 -18.17 17.39 -4.40
CA GLU A 413 -16.73 17.41 -4.20
C GLU A 413 -16.34 18.38 -3.06
N GLY A 414 -15.37 17.97 -2.23
CA GLY A 414 -14.87 18.74 -1.10
C GLY A 414 -15.68 18.59 0.19
N GLU A 415 -16.89 18.03 0.14
CA GLU A 415 -17.65 17.62 1.34
C GLU A 415 -17.21 16.22 1.81
N PRO A 416 -17.36 15.89 3.11
CA PRO A 416 -17.16 14.54 3.61
C PRO A 416 -18.03 13.52 2.86
N ASP A 417 -17.45 12.35 2.57
CA ASP A 417 -18.10 11.26 1.82
C ASP A 417 -18.58 11.65 0.41
N SER A 418 -17.90 12.63 -0.22
CA SER A 418 -18.17 13.10 -1.59
C SER A 418 -18.37 11.97 -2.62
N ALA A 419 -19.39 12.15 -3.45
CA ALA A 419 -19.92 11.17 -4.40
C ALA A 419 -20.62 11.87 -5.58
N ASP A 420 -19.84 12.23 -6.61
CA ASP A 420 -20.28 12.88 -7.84
C ASP A 420 -19.65 12.22 -9.08
N ALA A 421 -20.10 11.00 -9.36
CA ALA A 421 -19.71 10.26 -10.56
C ALA A 421 -20.06 11.01 -11.86
N THR A 422 -21.09 11.86 -11.85
CA THR A 422 -21.44 12.69 -13.01
C THR A 422 -20.36 13.71 -13.33
N LYS A 423 -19.81 14.39 -12.31
CA LYS A 423 -18.65 15.27 -12.49
C LYS A 423 -17.44 14.47 -12.98
N ALA A 424 -17.12 13.34 -12.35
CA ALA A 424 -15.98 12.51 -12.74
C ALA A 424 -16.05 12.06 -14.21
N ILE A 425 -17.22 11.60 -14.69
CA ILE A 425 -17.42 11.25 -16.11
C ILE A 425 -17.14 12.45 -17.03
N ARG A 426 -17.65 13.65 -16.72
CA ARG A 426 -17.43 14.85 -17.56
C ARG A 426 -15.94 15.18 -17.72
N LEU A 427 -15.14 14.96 -16.68
CA LEU A 427 -13.71 15.26 -16.66
C LEU A 427 -12.86 14.25 -17.47
N VAL A 428 -13.34 13.02 -17.69
CA VAL A 428 -12.61 11.96 -18.43
C VAL A 428 -13.20 11.59 -19.78
N ALA A 429 -14.46 11.95 -20.08
CA ALA A 429 -15.17 11.44 -21.25
C ALA A 429 -14.46 11.75 -22.57
N ASP A 430 -14.00 12.99 -22.77
CA ASP A 430 -13.25 13.39 -23.98
C ASP A 430 -11.95 12.61 -24.14
N ARG A 431 -11.29 12.28 -23.02
CA ARG A 431 -10.05 11.53 -23.01
C ARG A 431 -10.26 10.06 -23.37
N VAL A 432 -11.36 9.46 -22.93
CA VAL A 432 -11.74 8.09 -23.32
C VAL A 432 -12.21 8.05 -24.77
N ALA A 433 -12.99 9.04 -25.22
CA ALA A 433 -13.46 9.20 -26.60
C ALA A 433 -12.35 9.53 -27.63
N SER A 434 -11.10 9.72 -27.17
CA SER A 434 -9.92 9.90 -28.02
C SER A 434 -9.03 8.66 -28.05
N PHE A 435 -9.51 7.48 -27.65
CA PHE A 435 -8.68 6.28 -27.57
C PHE A 435 -8.42 5.66 -28.95
N TYR A 436 -9.38 5.72 -29.88
CA TYR A 436 -9.22 5.29 -31.27
C TYR A 436 -9.95 6.22 -32.26
N ASP A 437 -9.38 6.46 -33.44
CA ASP A 437 -10.01 7.27 -34.49
C ASP A 437 -11.28 6.60 -35.06
N GLU A 438 -12.40 7.33 -35.21
CA GLU A 438 -13.61 6.82 -35.91
C GLU A 438 -13.31 6.34 -37.36
N ASN A 439 -12.32 6.97 -38.00
CA ASN A 439 -11.87 6.69 -39.37
C ASN A 439 -10.34 6.42 -39.39
N PRO A 440 -9.91 5.19 -39.07
CA PRO A 440 -8.50 4.81 -38.98
C PRO A 440 -7.78 4.82 -40.34
N ASP A 441 -6.47 5.06 -40.33
CA ASP A 441 -5.61 4.84 -41.50
C ASP A 441 -5.20 3.36 -41.57
N THR A 442 -5.75 2.63 -42.54
CA THR A 442 -5.54 1.18 -42.69
C THR A 442 -4.26 0.83 -43.47
N THR A 443 -3.25 1.69 -43.50
CA THR A 443 -1.92 1.38 -44.06
C THR A 443 -1.25 0.28 -43.23
N LEU A 444 -0.84 -0.81 -43.88
CA LEU A 444 -0.17 -1.93 -43.19
C LEU A 444 1.18 -1.49 -42.61
N ALA A 445 1.49 -1.92 -41.39
CA ALA A 445 2.76 -1.64 -40.73
C ALA A 445 3.95 -2.13 -41.59
N THR A 446 3.84 -3.31 -42.20
CA THR A 446 4.86 -3.84 -43.12
C THR A 446 5.15 -2.93 -44.32
N ASP A 447 4.12 -2.28 -44.86
CA ASP A 447 4.24 -1.39 -46.02
C ASP A 447 4.82 -0.03 -45.60
N ALA A 448 4.45 0.48 -44.42
CA ALA A 448 5.03 1.69 -43.83
C ALA A 448 6.52 1.51 -43.49
N ILE A 449 6.90 0.43 -42.80
CA ILE A 449 8.29 0.08 -42.47
C ILE A 449 9.16 -0.03 -43.73
N ALA A 450 8.59 -0.49 -44.85
CA ALA A 450 9.30 -0.57 -46.12
C ALA A 450 9.67 0.82 -46.70
N GLN A 451 8.94 1.89 -46.36
CA GLN A 451 9.22 3.26 -46.82
C GLN A 451 10.23 4.02 -45.94
N VAL A 452 10.45 3.60 -44.69
CA VAL A 452 11.38 4.26 -43.76
C VAL A 452 12.78 4.31 -44.35
N ALA A 453 13.46 5.46 -44.29
CA ALA A 453 14.80 5.62 -44.87
C ALA A 453 15.90 5.11 -43.92
N ASP A 454 15.90 5.58 -42.67
CA ASP A 454 16.89 5.20 -41.66
C ASP A 454 16.84 3.70 -41.34
N PRO A 455 17.93 2.93 -41.54
CA PRO A 455 17.97 1.53 -41.11
C PRO A 455 17.81 1.36 -39.60
N ASN A 456 18.20 2.33 -38.77
CA ASN A 456 18.08 2.22 -37.31
C ASN A 456 16.64 2.38 -36.85
N LEU A 457 15.92 3.41 -37.32
CA LEU A 457 14.47 3.53 -37.10
C LEU A 457 13.70 2.33 -37.67
N ARG A 458 14.04 1.86 -38.88
CA ARG A 458 13.41 0.67 -39.48
C ARG A 458 13.58 -0.57 -38.61
N ASN A 459 14.78 -0.80 -38.07
CA ASN A 459 15.04 -1.94 -37.18
C ASN A 459 14.30 -1.79 -35.84
N CYS A 460 14.23 -0.57 -35.30
CA CYS A 460 13.43 -0.30 -34.10
C CYS A 460 11.94 -0.66 -34.31
N LEU A 461 11.36 -0.23 -35.42
CA LEU A 461 9.98 -0.56 -35.78
C LEU A 461 9.79 -2.09 -35.90
N ILE A 462 10.70 -2.79 -36.55
CA ILE A 462 10.66 -4.27 -36.67
C ILE A 462 10.73 -4.96 -35.30
N GLU A 463 11.59 -4.51 -34.38
CA GLU A 463 11.66 -5.10 -33.04
C GLU A 463 10.43 -4.77 -32.17
N ASN A 464 9.74 -3.64 -32.43
CA ASN A 464 8.51 -3.23 -31.74
C ASN A 464 7.20 -3.76 -32.39
N GLU A 465 7.25 -4.45 -33.53
CA GLU A 465 6.07 -4.99 -34.24
C GLU A 465 5.26 -5.93 -33.35
N SER A 466 5.93 -6.85 -32.65
CA SER A 466 5.27 -7.82 -31.76
C SER A 466 4.68 -7.19 -30.48
N SER A 467 5.15 -6.00 -30.09
CA SER A 467 4.68 -5.27 -28.90
C SER A 467 3.41 -4.47 -29.17
N ASN A 468 3.26 -3.93 -30.39
CA ASN A 468 2.10 -3.13 -30.77
C ASN A 468 0.87 -3.97 -31.14
N GLN A 469 1.07 -5.21 -31.61
CA GLN A 469 0.00 -6.19 -31.82
C GLN A 469 -1.12 -5.74 -32.77
N SER A 470 -0.83 -4.74 -33.62
CA SER A 470 -1.69 -4.30 -34.72
C SER A 470 -0.95 -4.43 -36.05
N GLN A 471 -1.64 -4.94 -37.07
CA GLN A 471 -1.08 -5.06 -38.42
C GLN A 471 -1.03 -3.71 -39.17
N TYR A 472 -1.60 -2.64 -38.60
CA TYR A 472 -1.71 -1.32 -39.21
C TYR A 472 -0.77 -0.32 -38.53
N ALA A 473 -0.07 0.50 -39.32
CA ALA A 473 0.92 1.45 -38.80
C ALA A 473 0.29 2.46 -37.83
N ALA A 474 -0.88 3.00 -38.16
CA ALA A 474 -1.62 3.91 -37.29
C ALA A 474 -2.39 3.20 -36.14
N GLY A 475 -2.29 1.87 -36.02
CA GLY A 475 -2.75 1.12 -34.85
C GLY A 475 -1.70 1.02 -33.74
N TRP A 476 -0.45 1.42 -34.01
CA TRP A 476 0.65 1.34 -33.05
C TRP A 476 0.60 2.50 -32.04
N GLN A 477 0.85 2.18 -30.78
CA GLN A 477 0.77 3.11 -29.65
C GLN A 477 2.10 3.31 -28.92
N PHE A 478 3.07 2.41 -29.10
CA PHE A 478 4.34 2.42 -28.38
C PHE A 478 5.50 2.19 -29.33
N LEU A 479 6.55 3.01 -29.21
CA LEU A 479 7.79 2.82 -29.92
C LEU A 479 8.97 3.14 -29.01
N ASP A 480 9.64 2.11 -28.51
CA ASP A 480 10.90 2.26 -27.78
C ASP A 480 12.09 1.90 -28.65
N CYS A 481 12.91 2.92 -28.90
CA CYS A 481 14.12 2.88 -29.69
C CYS A 481 15.41 3.15 -28.88
N TYR A 482 15.46 2.98 -27.55
CA TYR A 482 16.70 3.19 -26.78
C TYR A 482 17.90 2.35 -27.28
N ALA A 483 17.67 1.15 -27.81
CA ALA A 483 18.75 0.31 -28.35
C ALA A 483 19.30 0.81 -29.71
N PHE A 484 18.61 1.74 -30.37
CA PHE A 484 18.84 2.12 -31.77
C PHE A 484 19.31 3.56 -31.85
N ARG A 485 20.37 3.78 -32.63
CA ARG A 485 21.00 5.10 -32.79
C ARG A 485 20.33 5.83 -33.94
N ILE A 486 19.12 6.34 -33.72
CA ILE A 486 18.30 6.91 -34.79
C ILE A 486 19.00 8.14 -35.40
N ALA A 487 18.93 8.27 -36.73
CA ALA A 487 19.57 9.34 -37.48
C ALA A 487 18.58 10.17 -38.32
N ASP A 488 17.36 9.67 -38.57
CA ASP A 488 16.30 10.36 -39.30
C ASP A 488 14.94 9.78 -38.88
N LEU A 489 13.94 10.64 -38.65
CA LEU A 489 12.57 10.27 -38.27
C LEU A 489 11.63 10.06 -39.47
N SER A 490 12.08 10.34 -40.69
CA SER A 490 11.28 10.25 -41.92
C SER A 490 10.70 8.85 -42.13
N GLY A 491 9.38 8.78 -42.29
CA GLY A 491 8.57 7.57 -42.36
C GLY A 491 7.77 7.28 -41.09
N LEU A 492 8.07 7.94 -39.97
CA LEU A 492 7.32 7.81 -38.72
C LEU A 492 5.90 8.41 -38.81
N GLU A 493 5.62 9.25 -39.81
CA GLU A 493 4.31 9.89 -40.05
C GLU A 493 3.17 8.87 -40.26
N SER A 494 3.50 7.65 -40.69
CA SER A 494 2.52 6.54 -40.82
C SER A 494 2.05 5.99 -39.47
N PHE A 495 2.77 6.26 -38.39
CA PHE A 495 2.51 5.78 -37.03
C PHE A 495 1.88 6.90 -36.17
N LYS A 496 0.92 7.62 -36.77
CA LYS A 496 0.33 8.87 -36.21
C LYS A 496 -0.32 8.76 -34.82
N ASN A 497 -0.62 7.55 -34.35
CA ASN A 497 -1.33 7.30 -33.08
C ASN A 497 -0.41 6.79 -31.96
N LEU A 498 0.91 6.90 -32.13
CA LEU A 498 1.86 6.69 -31.04
C LEU A 498 1.52 7.57 -29.84
N ARG A 499 1.44 6.94 -28.67
CA ARG A 499 1.29 7.55 -27.33
C ARG A 499 2.64 7.71 -26.65
N ILE A 500 3.56 6.80 -26.90
CA ILE A 500 4.90 6.78 -26.30
C ILE A 500 5.92 6.63 -27.43
N PHE A 501 6.84 7.58 -27.52
CA PHE A 501 8.02 7.48 -28.38
C PHE A 501 9.29 7.81 -27.59
N THR A 502 10.23 6.86 -27.55
CA THR A 502 11.52 7.02 -26.87
C THR A 502 12.67 6.68 -27.83
N ALA A 503 13.70 7.52 -27.91
CA ALA A 503 14.86 7.25 -28.74
C ALA A 503 16.16 7.88 -28.22
N TYR A 504 17.27 7.18 -28.42
CA TYR A 504 18.59 7.82 -28.50
C TYR A 504 18.91 8.16 -29.95
N VAL A 505 19.30 9.40 -30.21
CA VAL A 505 19.58 9.90 -31.56
C VAL A 505 21.06 10.20 -31.75
N SER A 506 21.54 10.06 -32.98
CA SER A 506 22.97 10.09 -33.30
C SER A 506 23.40 11.18 -34.28
N GLU A 507 22.48 11.80 -35.00
CA GLU A 507 22.73 12.95 -35.89
C GLU A 507 21.66 14.04 -35.64
N ASP A 508 21.75 15.19 -36.31
CA ASP A 508 20.72 16.24 -36.21
C ASP A 508 19.34 15.72 -36.64
N ILE A 509 18.28 16.04 -35.89
CA ILE A 509 16.93 15.51 -36.14
C ILE A 509 15.96 16.63 -36.56
N ASP A 510 15.14 16.34 -37.57
CA ASP A 510 13.97 17.12 -37.95
C ASP A 510 12.71 16.53 -37.28
N LEU A 511 12.03 17.33 -36.47
CA LEU A 511 10.82 16.89 -35.74
C LEU A 511 9.53 16.96 -36.59
N SER A 512 9.61 17.37 -37.86
CA SER A 512 8.44 17.45 -38.76
C SER A 512 7.65 16.14 -38.85
N ALA A 513 8.33 14.99 -38.72
CA ALA A 513 7.71 13.67 -38.74
C ALA A 513 6.76 13.40 -37.54
N LEU A 514 6.87 14.18 -36.45
CA LEU A 514 5.98 14.10 -35.29
C LEU A 514 4.72 14.97 -35.43
N SER A 515 4.65 15.82 -36.46
CA SER A 515 3.55 16.78 -36.63
C SER A 515 2.20 16.09 -36.81
N GLY A 516 1.23 16.44 -35.96
CA GLY A 516 -0.11 15.85 -35.98
C GLY A 516 -0.26 14.53 -35.22
N MET A 517 0.77 14.07 -34.49
CA MET A 517 0.66 12.95 -33.55
C MET A 517 -0.09 13.38 -32.27
N ASN A 518 -1.37 13.78 -32.44
CA ASN A 518 -2.17 14.39 -31.38
C ASN A 518 -2.39 13.48 -30.16
N ASN A 519 -2.17 12.17 -30.33
CA ASN A 519 -2.27 11.14 -29.29
C ASN A 519 -0.95 10.92 -28.52
N LEU A 520 0.15 11.57 -28.88
CA LEU A 520 1.44 11.42 -28.20
C LEU A 520 1.38 12.01 -26.79
N GLU A 521 1.63 11.16 -25.79
CA GLU A 521 1.59 11.47 -24.35
C GLU A 521 3.01 11.66 -23.79
N PHE A 522 3.94 10.79 -24.21
CA PHE A 522 5.34 10.76 -23.77
C PHE A 522 6.29 10.84 -24.96
N LEU A 523 7.11 11.89 -24.99
CA LEU A 523 8.22 12.03 -25.93
C LEU A 523 9.53 12.11 -25.14
N TYR A 524 10.40 11.12 -25.31
CA TYR A 524 11.79 11.19 -24.86
C TYR A 524 12.72 11.14 -26.08
N LEU A 525 13.51 12.20 -26.26
CA LEU A 525 14.63 12.23 -27.17
C LEU A 525 15.88 12.66 -26.39
N SER A 526 16.99 11.99 -26.66
CA SER A 526 18.30 12.32 -26.09
C SER A 526 19.41 11.92 -27.07
N PRO A 527 20.51 12.68 -27.20
CA PRO A 527 21.68 12.23 -27.95
C PRO A 527 22.27 10.94 -27.35
N THR A 528 22.90 10.10 -28.18
CA THR A 528 23.78 9.05 -27.63
C THR A 528 24.89 9.69 -26.77
N ARG A 529 25.41 8.95 -25.78
CA ARG A 529 26.39 9.46 -24.81
C ARG A 529 27.62 10.11 -25.47
N GLU A 530 28.04 9.63 -26.63
CA GLU A 530 29.14 10.18 -27.42
C GLU A 530 28.80 11.43 -28.27
N LYS A 531 27.51 11.78 -28.41
CA LYS A 531 26.98 12.94 -29.17
C LYS A 531 26.31 14.02 -28.30
N LEU A 532 26.30 13.89 -26.97
CA LEU A 532 25.77 14.90 -26.04
C LEU A 532 26.33 16.31 -26.35
N GLY A 533 25.46 17.30 -26.55
CA GLY A 533 25.82 18.68 -26.87
C GLY A 533 26.46 18.90 -28.25
N GLN A 534 26.45 17.90 -29.13
CA GLN A 534 27.07 17.96 -30.48
C GLN A 534 26.07 17.90 -31.63
N ILE A 535 24.80 17.60 -31.34
CA ILE A 535 23.71 17.48 -32.32
C ILE A 535 22.49 18.29 -31.85
N THR A 536 21.62 18.64 -32.78
CA THR A 536 20.54 19.61 -32.61
C THR A 536 19.19 19.07 -33.07
N LEU A 537 18.11 19.71 -32.60
CA LEU A 537 16.75 19.51 -33.10
C LEU A 537 16.34 20.68 -33.99
N THR A 538 15.63 20.37 -35.07
CA THR A 538 15.05 21.35 -35.98
C THR A 538 13.53 21.18 -36.06
N ASN A 539 12.83 22.27 -36.43
CA ASN A 539 11.36 22.33 -36.51
C ASN A 539 10.63 22.01 -35.18
N LEU A 540 11.12 22.57 -34.07
CA LEU A 540 10.51 22.46 -32.72
C LEU A 540 9.02 22.85 -32.69
N ASP A 541 8.56 23.74 -33.57
CA ASP A 541 7.15 24.10 -33.73
C ASP A 541 6.22 22.90 -34.03
N ALA A 542 6.75 21.78 -34.54
CA ALA A 542 6.00 20.54 -34.71
C ALA A 542 5.45 19.98 -33.39
N LEU A 543 6.10 20.30 -32.25
CA LEU A 543 5.67 19.89 -30.92
C LEU A 543 4.49 20.70 -30.38
N ALA A 544 4.33 21.96 -30.83
CA ALA A 544 3.32 22.88 -30.29
C ALA A 544 1.88 22.44 -30.59
N GLY A 545 1.67 21.53 -31.56
CA GLY A 545 0.37 20.94 -31.88
C GLY A 545 0.02 19.66 -31.13
N LEU A 546 0.93 19.12 -30.30
CA LEU A 546 0.76 17.80 -29.66
C LEU A 546 -0.08 17.92 -28.38
N THR A 547 -1.40 18.02 -28.56
CA THR A 547 -2.36 18.36 -27.49
C THR A 547 -2.53 17.31 -26.39
N SER A 548 -2.09 16.06 -26.58
CA SER A 548 -2.08 15.04 -25.51
C SER A 548 -0.75 14.97 -24.75
N LEU A 549 0.27 15.73 -25.13
CA LEU A 549 1.63 15.52 -24.63
C LEU A 549 1.76 16.00 -23.19
N SER A 550 1.76 15.04 -22.25
CA SER A 550 1.84 15.28 -20.80
C SER A 550 3.27 15.23 -20.28
N SER A 551 4.20 14.64 -21.02
CA SER A 551 5.59 14.48 -20.60
C SER A 551 6.56 14.65 -21.78
N LEU A 552 7.47 15.61 -21.65
CA LEU A 552 8.46 15.95 -22.68
C LEU A 552 9.88 15.92 -22.11
N THR A 553 10.76 15.12 -22.71
CA THR A 553 12.19 15.12 -22.44
C THR A 553 12.97 15.38 -23.72
N LEU A 554 13.70 16.51 -23.75
CA LEU A 554 14.62 16.89 -24.83
C LEU A 554 15.93 17.37 -24.20
N GLU A 555 16.88 16.47 -23.96
CA GLU A 555 18.12 16.81 -23.24
C GLU A 555 19.36 16.97 -24.16
N TYR A 556 20.27 17.87 -23.81
CA TYR A 556 21.58 18.06 -24.46
C TYR A 556 21.57 18.33 -25.99
N PHE A 557 20.53 18.98 -26.51
CA PHE A 557 20.37 19.31 -27.94
C PHE A 557 20.78 20.75 -28.33
N GLY A 558 21.28 21.54 -27.38
CA GLY A 558 21.66 22.92 -27.64
C GLY A 558 20.47 23.87 -27.87
N ILE A 559 19.27 23.52 -27.38
CA ILE A 559 18.05 24.34 -27.53
C ILE A 559 18.23 25.68 -26.79
N THR A 560 18.01 26.79 -27.49
CA THR A 560 18.05 28.15 -26.91
C THR A 560 16.65 28.77 -26.78
N ASP A 561 15.73 28.44 -27.68
CA ASP A 561 14.36 28.94 -27.72
C ASP A 561 13.36 27.81 -27.41
N ILE A 562 12.51 28.04 -26.41
CA ILE A 562 11.47 27.13 -25.93
C ILE A 562 10.05 27.70 -26.08
N SER A 563 9.87 28.70 -26.94
CA SER A 563 8.59 29.38 -27.20
C SER A 563 7.47 28.44 -27.62
N PHE A 564 7.78 27.28 -28.20
CA PHE A 564 6.81 26.22 -28.54
C PHE A 564 6.02 25.70 -27.32
N LEU A 565 6.58 25.80 -26.10
CA LEU A 565 5.90 25.39 -24.86
C LEU A 565 4.74 26.30 -24.44
N THR A 566 4.67 27.54 -24.95
CA THR A 566 3.74 28.60 -24.45
C THR A 566 2.27 28.20 -24.40
N ASN A 567 1.84 27.22 -25.22
CA ASN A 567 0.45 26.74 -25.26
C ASN A 567 0.30 25.28 -24.80
N MET A 568 1.38 24.59 -24.41
CA MET A 568 1.40 23.16 -24.07
C MET A 568 0.96 22.92 -22.61
N LYS A 569 -0.16 23.54 -22.24
CA LYS A 569 -0.71 23.65 -20.88
C LYS A 569 -1.00 22.31 -20.19
N GLN A 570 -1.14 21.23 -20.95
CA GLN A 570 -1.37 19.88 -20.44
C GLN A 570 -0.09 19.17 -19.95
N LEU A 571 1.09 19.79 -20.08
CA LEU A 571 2.36 19.22 -19.62
C LEU A 571 2.40 19.11 -18.09
N VAL A 572 2.67 17.89 -17.63
CA VAL A 572 2.87 17.50 -16.22
C VAL A 572 4.36 17.32 -15.93
N SER A 573 5.16 16.91 -16.92
CA SER A 573 6.62 16.73 -16.77
C SER A 573 7.40 17.34 -17.95
N VAL A 574 8.43 18.14 -17.64
CA VAL A 574 9.31 18.78 -18.62
C VAL A 574 10.77 18.61 -18.19
N VAL A 575 11.58 17.98 -19.05
CA VAL A 575 13.02 17.78 -18.85
C VAL A 575 13.76 18.40 -20.04
N LEU A 576 14.50 19.49 -19.79
CA LEU A 576 15.26 20.24 -20.79
C LEU A 576 16.75 20.33 -20.43
N ARG A 577 17.24 19.40 -19.62
CA ARG A 577 18.61 19.32 -19.12
C ARG A 577 19.67 19.55 -20.21
N GLY A 578 20.69 20.36 -19.91
CA GLY A 578 21.85 20.57 -20.80
C GLY A 578 21.59 21.43 -22.03
N ASN A 579 20.48 22.15 -22.10
CA ASN A 579 20.16 23.08 -23.19
C ASN A 579 20.34 24.54 -22.76
N PRO A 580 21.15 25.36 -23.46
CA PRO A 580 21.47 26.73 -23.08
C PRO A 580 20.31 27.69 -23.39
N ILE A 581 19.22 27.58 -22.65
CA ILE A 581 17.97 28.34 -22.86
C ILE A 581 18.21 29.84 -22.60
N GLU A 582 17.75 30.68 -23.52
CA GLU A 582 17.89 32.15 -23.44
C GLU A 582 16.66 32.82 -22.80
N ASN A 583 15.47 32.21 -22.91
CA ASN A 583 14.22 32.74 -22.36
C ASN A 583 13.40 31.65 -21.67
N PHE A 584 13.10 31.85 -20.38
CA PHE A 584 12.36 30.91 -19.54
C PHE A 584 10.87 31.26 -19.37
N ASP A 585 10.41 32.40 -19.89
CA ASP A 585 9.00 32.86 -19.78
C ASP A 585 7.95 31.79 -20.14
N PRO A 586 8.13 30.95 -21.18
CA PRO A 586 7.15 29.91 -21.51
C PRO A 586 6.89 28.89 -20.38
N ILE A 587 7.87 28.63 -19.52
CA ILE A 587 7.75 27.62 -18.45
C ILE A 587 6.75 28.07 -17.38
N PHE A 588 6.80 29.35 -16.99
CA PHE A 588 5.91 29.90 -15.96
C PHE A 588 4.43 29.97 -16.41
N SER A 589 4.12 29.61 -17.66
CA SER A 589 2.75 29.46 -18.16
C SER A 589 2.16 28.05 -18.00
N LEU A 590 2.97 27.08 -17.56
CA LEU A 590 2.62 25.66 -17.42
C LEU A 590 2.16 25.34 -15.97
N TYR A 591 1.00 25.85 -15.56
CA TYR A 591 0.49 25.71 -14.19
C TYR A 591 0.19 24.26 -13.76
N ASN A 592 -0.08 23.33 -14.70
CA ASN A 592 -0.25 21.90 -14.40
C ASN A 592 1.08 21.14 -14.20
N LEU A 593 2.23 21.83 -14.32
CA LEU A 593 3.54 21.19 -14.30
C LEU A 593 3.92 20.72 -12.89
N GLN A 594 4.09 19.41 -12.75
CA GLN A 594 4.44 18.73 -11.51
C GLN A 594 5.94 18.46 -11.38
N ILE A 595 6.63 18.22 -12.51
CA ILE A 595 8.06 17.88 -12.56
C ILE A 595 8.77 18.76 -13.58
N LEU A 596 9.84 19.44 -13.14
CA LEU A 596 10.66 20.31 -13.98
C LEU A 596 12.15 20.06 -13.76
N ASP A 597 12.85 19.63 -14.82
CA ASP A 597 14.31 19.53 -14.85
C ASP A 597 14.92 20.53 -15.85
N LEU A 598 15.62 21.52 -15.28
CA LEU A 598 16.38 22.55 -15.95
C LEU A 598 17.87 22.50 -15.55
N ALA A 599 18.39 21.32 -15.22
CA ALA A 599 19.80 21.17 -14.87
C ALA A 599 20.71 21.56 -16.05
N SER A 600 21.78 22.33 -15.79
CA SER A 600 22.72 22.78 -16.83
C SER A 600 22.05 23.53 -18.00
N THR A 601 21.07 24.39 -17.71
CA THR A 601 20.35 25.19 -18.74
C THR A 601 20.74 26.67 -18.80
N ASN A 602 21.63 27.12 -17.91
CA ASN A 602 21.89 28.53 -17.60
C ASN A 602 20.70 29.25 -16.94
N PHE A 603 19.86 28.54 -16.19
CA PHE A 603 18.74 29.14 -15.46
C PHE A 603 19.23 30.25 -14.51
N PRO A 604 18.81 31.51 -14.70
CA PRO A 604 19.29 32.62 -13.90
C PRO A 604 18.62 32.65 -12.53
N SER A 605 19.41 32.79 -11.46
CA SER A 605 18.87 32.72 -10.08
C SER A 605 17.85 33.82 -9.75
N SER A 606 17.85 34.93 -10.50
CA SER A 606 16.86 36.01 -10.39
C SER A 606 15.44 35.60 -10.79
N LEU A 607 15.25 34.46 -11.46
CA LEU A 607 13.92 33.95 -11.88
C LEU A 607 13.38 32.84 -10.97
N VAL A 608 14.11 32.39 -9.94
CA VAL A 608 13.64 31.30 -9.05
C VAL A 608 12.33 31.67 -8.34
N GLY A 609 12.14 32.95 -7.97
CA GLY A 609 10.91 33.43 -7.35
C GLY A 609 9.66 33.38 -8.25
N ASN A 610 9.81 33.15 -9.56
CA ASN A 610 8.67 33.00 -10.47
C ASN A 610 7.98 31.62 -10.32
N PHE A 611 8.63 30.63 -9.70
CA PHE A 611 8.01 29.32 -9.43
C PHE A 611 6.92 29.37 -8.34
N ARG A 612 6.85 30.44 -7.56
CA ARG A 612 5.89 30.65 -6.45
C ARG A 612 4.46 30.22 -6.79
N ASP A 613 3.98 30.63 -7.96
CA ASP A 613 2.56 30.49 -8.35
C ASP A 613 2.28 29.18 -9.12
N MET A 614 3.27 28.28 -9.26
CA MET A 614 3.12 26.96 -9.89
C MET A 614 2.65 25.94 -8.84
N THR A 615 1.35 25.97 -8.51
CA THR A 615 0.76 25.25 -7.37
C THR A 615 0.84 23.73 -7.45
N GLU A 616 1.06 23.15 -8.63
CA GLU A 616 1.18 21.70 -8.81
C GLU A 616 2.64 21.20 -8.76
N LEU A 617 3.63 22.09 -8.73
CA LEU A 617 5.04 21.76 -8.90
C LEU A 617 5.62 21.08 -7.64
N PHE A 618 5.65 19.75 -7.63
CA PHE A 618 6.23 18.98 -6.52
C PHE A 618 7.73 18.66 -6.69
N GLN A 619 8.27 18.67 -7.92
CA GLN A 619 9.70 18.40 -8.17
C GLN A 619 10.36 19.44 -9.08
N LEU A 620 11.44 20.07 -8.59
CA LEU A 620 12.22 21.10 -9.28
C LEU A 620 13.72 20.79 -9.23
N ILE A 621 14.34 20.64 -10.39
CA ILE A 621 15.78 20.40 -10.55
C ILE A 621 16.42 21.59 -11.27
N LEU A 622 17.31 22.30 -10.57
CA LEU A 622 18.07 23.46 -11.06
C LEU A 622 19.59 23.26 -10.89
N SER A 623 20.07 22.01 -10.85
CA SER A 623 21.49 21.72 -10.66
C SER A 623 22.38 22.19 -11.83
N GLN A 624 23.68 22.39 -11.59
CA GLN A 624 24.67 22.80 -12.61
C GLN A 624 24.37 24.14 -13.35
N ASN A 625 23.64 25.07 -12.74
CA ASN A 625 23.26 26.37 -13.36
C ASN A 625 24.17 27.56 -12.99
N ASN A 626 25.30 27.33 -12.30
CA ASN A 626 26.23 28.38 -11.84
C ASN A 626 25.60 29.46 -10.94
N MET A 627 24.49 29.17 -10.25
CA MET A 627 23.83 30.14 -9.37
C MET A 627 24.70 30.47 -8.16
N THR A 628 24.98 31.75 -7.90
CA THR A 628 25.82 32.21 -6.77
C THR A 628 25.02 32.64 -5.54
N GLU A 629 23.79 33.12 -5.75
CA GLU A 629 22.85 33.53 -4.71
C GLU A 629 21.42 33.29 -5.21
N ILE A 630 20.47 33.03 -4.30
CA ILE A 630 19.03 32.96 -4.57
C ILE A 630 18.34 33.82 -3.50
N VAL A 631 18.09 35.08 -3.85
CA VAL A 631 17.61 36.12 -2.91
C VAL A 631 16.12 36.35 -3.09
N ALA A 632 15.37 36.34 -1.99
CA ALA A 632 13.92 36.63 -1.96
C ALA A 632 13.06 35.74 -2.88
N ALA A 633 13.48 34.48 -3.10
CA ALA A 633 12.64 33.47 -3.72
C ALA A 633 11.57 32.99 -2.71
N GLU A 634 10.33 32.94 -3.16
CA GLU A 634 9.29 32.09 -2.55
C GLU A 634 9.11 30.89 -3.49
N PHE A 635 9.39 29.69 -3.00
CA PHE A 635 9.10 28.43 -3.67
C PHE A 635 7.61 28.07 -3.50
N PRO A 636 6.99 27.32 -4.44
CA PRO A 636 5.60 26.90 -4.31
C PRO A 636 5.42 25.95 -3.12
N SER A 637 4.25 26.03 -2.46
CA SER A 637 3.98 25.29 -1.21
C SER A 637 3.82 23.78 -1.40
N SER A 638 3.58 23.33 -2.64
CA SER A 638 3.50 21.93 -3.06
C SER A 638 4.86 21.28 -3.32
N LEU A 639 5.96 22.04 -3.30
CA LEU A 639 7.27 21.54 -3.64
C LEU A 639 7.76 20.51 -2.60
N GLU A 640 7.84 19.24 -2.99
CA GLU A 640 8.40 18.17 -2.16
C GLU A 640 9.89 17.95 -2.41
N ASN A 641 10.37 18.08 -3.66
CA ASN A 641 11.72 17.69 -4.06
C ASN A 641 12.44 18.85 -4.77
N LEU A 642 13.56 19.31 -4.21
CA LEU A 642 14.36 20.43 -4.75
C LEU A 642 15.85 20.04 -4.91
N ASP A 643 16.35 20.05 -6.14
CA ASP A 643 17.78 19.87 -6.44
C ASP A 643 18.44 21.18 -6.89
N LEU A 644 19.38 21.65 -6.08
CA LEU A 644 20.23 22.83 -6.29
C LEU A 644 21.72 22.45 -6.40
N SER A 645 22.04 21.17 -6.63
CA SER A 645 23.41 20.65 -6.66
C SER A 645 24.29 21.29 -7.73
N GLU A 646 25.61 21.28 -7.53
CA GLU A 646 26.63 21.76 -8.48
C GLU A 646 26.43 23.22 -8.93
N ASN A 647 25.89 24.05 -8.04
CA ASN A 647 25.85 25.50 -8.19
C ASN A 647 27.01 26.15 -7.38
N GLN A 648 26.99 27.47 -7.24
CA GLN A 648 28.02 28.27 -6.57
C GLN A 648 27.47 28.96 -5.30
N LEU A 649 26.43 28.38 -4.68
CA LEU A 649 25.74 28.97 -3.54
C LEU A 649 26.64 29.00 -2.29
N LEU A 650 26.70 30.17 -1.65
CA LEU A 650 27.38 30.37 -0.36
C LEU A 650 26.46 30.18 0.84
N GLU A 651 25.15 30.28 0.64
CA GLU A 651 24.13 30.07 1.66
C GLU A 651 22.92 29.29 1.10
N VAL A 652 22.24 28.56 1.98
CA VAL A 652 20.98 27.89 1.63
C VAL A 652 19.91 28.97 1.38
N PRO A 653 19.12 28.91 0.28
CA PRO A 653 18.04 29.86 0.05
C PRO A 653 17.00 29.84 1.18
N ASN A 654 16.17 30.90 1.25
CA ASN A 654 14.97 30.81 2.07
C ASN A 654 14.01 29.78 1.42
N ILE A 655 13.62 28.77 2.21
CA ILE A 655 12.71 27.68 1.82
C ILE A 655 11.44 27.64 2.69
N ASP A 656 11.21 28.65 3.55
CA ASP A 656 10.07 28.71 4.49
C ASP A 656 8.70 28.60 3.80
N SER A 657 8.59 28.95 2.50
CA SER A 657 7.34 28.85 1.74
C SER A 657 7.08 27.46 1.13
N ALA A 658 8.10 26.59 1.05
CA ALA A 658 7.96 25.21 0.57
C ALA A 658 7.53 24.30 1.74
N GLU A 659 6.31 24.52 2.26
CA GLU A 659 5.81 23.87 3.48
C GLU A 659 5.83 22.33 3.39
N GLN A 660 5.73 21.77 2.19
CA GLN A 660 5.73 20.32 1.93
C GLN A 660 7.11 19.73 1.62
N LEU A 661 8.20 20.51 1.63
CA LEU A 661 9.52 20.08 1.18
C LEU A 661 10.07 18.88 1.97
N ARG A 662 10.29 17.76 1.27
CA ARG A 662 10.79 16.49 1.80
C ARG A 662 12.22 16.21 1.39
N GLU A 663 12.65 16.60 0.21
CA GLU A 663 14.01 16.36 -0.29
C GLU A 663 14.68 17.66 -0.75
N LEU A 664 15.88 17.90 -0.23
CA LEU A 664 16.73 19.03 -0.60
C LEU A 664 18.17 18.57 -0.90
N LEU A 665 18.56 18.69 -2.16
CA LEU A 665 19.90 18.34 -2.63
C LEU A 665 20.71 19.62 -2.90
N LEU A 666 21.81 19.79 -2.17
CA LEU A 666 22.73 20.94 -2.26
C LEU A 666 24.17 20.49 -2.57
N THR A 667 24.35 19.25 -3.04
CA THR A 667 25.63 18.61 -3.35
C THR A 667 26.57 19.53 -4.14
N SER A 668 27.84 19.57 -3.80
CA SER A 668 28.89 20.35 -4.50
C SER A 668 28.66 21.87 -4.56
N ASN A 669 27.93 22.45 -3.59
CA ASN A 669 27.90 23.91 -3.39
C ASN A 669 28.92 24.36 -2.31
N PRO A 670 29.59 25.52 -2.47
CA PRO A 670 30.55 26.06 -1.50
C PRO A 670 29.89 26.70 -0.25
N LEU A 671 28.81 26.09 0.25
CA LEU A 671 28.00 26.62 1.36
C LEU A 671 28.82 26.89 2.61
N ILE A 672 28.69 28.09 3.17
CA ILE A 672 29.24 28.50 4.47
C ILE A 672 28.15 28.80 5.51
N ASN A 673 26.90 28.94 5.07
CA ASN A 673 25.75 29.23 5.92
C ASN A 673 24.58 28.29 5.58
N ILE A 674 24.02 27.66 6.60
CA ILE A 674 22.87 26.74 6.51
C ILE A 674 21.71 27.15 7.44
N ASP A 675 21.72 28.38 7.97
CA ASP A 675 20.75 28.86 8.97
C ASP A 675 19.29 28.77 8.51
N ASN A 676 19.03 28.93 7.21
CA ASN A 676 17.68 28.83 6.62
C ASN A 676 17.09 27.41 6.68
N LEU A 677 17.86 26.39 7.07
CA LEU A 677 17.34 25.04 7.35
C LEU A 677 16.63 24.95 8.71
N ALA A 678 16.78 25.91 9.62
CA ALA A 678 16.35 25.81 11.03
C ALA A 678 14.87 25.44 11.25
N ASN A 679 13.99 25.77 10.32
CA ASN A 679 12.54 25.53 10.41
C ASN A 679 12.01 24.56 9.34
N ALA A 680 12.86 23.94 8.53
CA ALA A 680 12.49 23.02 7.45
C ALA A 680 12.11 21.63 7.99
N VAL A 681 11.16 21.58 8.93
CA VAL A 681 10.79 20.41 9.76
C VAL A 681 10.13 19.26 8.99
N SER A 682 9.67 19.53 7.76
CA SER A 682 9.13 18.55 6.81
C SER A 682 10.20 17.74 6.07
N LEU A 683 11.48 18.19 6.11
CA LEU A 683 12.57 17.52 5.39
C LEU A 683 12.80 16.10 5.88
N ARG A 684 12.92 15.19 4.90
CA ARG A 684 13.24 13.77 5.04
C ARG A 684 14.59 13.43 4.42
N THR A 685 14.99 14.06 3.32
CA THR A 685 16.29 13.86 2.68
C THR A 685 17.04 15.19 2.57
N LEU A 686 18.29 15.23 3.02
CA LEU A 686 19.16 16.39 2.92
C LEU A 686 20.58 15.99 2.47
N SER A 687 21.05 16.57 1.35
CA SER A 687 22.43 16.41 0.88
C SER A 687 23.20 17.72 0.95
N LEU A 688 24.20 17.79 1.83
CA LEU A 688 25.15 18.89 2.02
C LEU A 688 26.58 18.49 1.59
N VAL A 689 26.69 17.52 0.67
CA VAL A 689 27.98 17.00 0.19
C VAL A 689 28.85 18.13 -0.38
N GLY A 690 30.10 18.23 0.04
CA GLY A 690 31.05 19.25 -0.41
C GLY A 690 30.84 20.65 0.18
N ALA A 691 29.90 20.83 1.10
CA ALA A 691 29.70 22.10 1.80
C ALA A 691 30.89 22.48 2.69
N ASN A 692 31.18 23.77 2.78
CA ASN A 692 32.28 24.34 3.55
C ASN A 692 31.86 24.69 5.01
N ILE A 693 31.04 23.82 5.61
CA ILE A 693 30.48 23.94 6.97
C ILE A 693 31.21 23.04 7.98
N ASP A 694 31.27 23.49 9.24
CA ASP A 694 31.83 22.75 10.39
C ASP A 694 30.82 22.51 11.53
N ASP A 695 29.70 23.23 11.57
CA ASP A 695 28.57 23.00 12.50
C ASP A 695 27.27 22.66 11.75
N ILE A 696 26.48 21.75 12.33
CA ILE A 696 25.14 21.34 11.89
C ILE A 696 24.10 21.43 13.01
N SER A 697 24.41 22.09 14.14
CA SER A 697 23.52 22.25 15.31
C SER A 697 22.17 22.89 14.97
N VAL A 698 22.12 23.71 13.92
CA VAL A 698 20.88 24.34 13.41
C VAL A 698 19.83 23.33 12.94
N LEU A 699 20.26 22.14 12.50
CA LEU A 699 19.35 21.06 12.07
C LEU A 699 18.53 20.47 13.23
N SER A 700 18.78 20.86 14.49
CA SER A 700 18.23 20.24 15.71
C SER A 700 16.70 20.18 15.87
N ARG A 701 15.92 20.74 14.93
CA ARG A 701 14.45 20.66 14.86
C ARG A 701 13.92 19.68 13.81
N LEU A 702 14.78 19.14 12.95
CA LEU A 702 14.41 18.31 11.80
C LEU A 702 14.23 16.84 12.24
N ASN A 703 13.31 16.60 13.15
CA ASN A 703 13.07 15.28 13.73
C ASN A 703 12.53 14.24 12.71
N GLN A 704 11.94 14.71 11.60
CA GLN A 704 11.47 13.87 10.48
C GLN A 704 12.56 13.50 9.47
N LEU A 705 13.81 13.94 9.67
CA LEU A 705 14.90 13.68 8.73
C LEU A 705 15.25 12.20 8.70
N ARG A 706 15.11 11.58 7.53
CA ARG A 706 15.34 10.15 7.25
C ARG A 706 16.72 9.87 6.65
N ALA A 707 17.23 10.81 5.86
CA ALA A 707 18.49 10.68 5.15
C ALA A 707 19.32 11.99 5.21
N LEU A 708 20.56 11.89 5.68
CA LEU A 708 21.51 13.01 5.74
C LEU A 708 22.85 12.65 5.09
N SER A 709 23.34 13.49 4.18
CA SER A 709 24.68 13.35 3.59
C SER A 709 25.52 14.60 3.83
N ILE A 710 26.66 14.46 4.52
CA ILE A 710 27.62 15.53 4.84
C ILE A 710 29.04 15.17 4.34
N VAL A 711 29.14 14.36 3.30
CA VAL A 711 30.42 13.92 2.70
C VAL A 711 31.27 15.11 2.27
N HIS A 712 32.58 15.08 2.49
CA HIS A 712 33.52 16.17 2.15
C HIS A 712 33.21 17.53 2.85
N THR A 713 32.61 17.52 4.04
CA THR A 713 32.46 18.72 4.89
C THR A 713 33.53 18.80 5.99
N LYS A 714 33.53 19.88 6.79
CA LYS A 714 34.42 20.05 7.96
C LYS A 714 33.75 19.68 9.29
N VAL A 715 32.54 19.14 9.24
CA VAL A 715 31.77 18.76 10.44
C VAL A 715 32.51 17.70 11.23
N SER A 716 32.75 17.94 12.51
CA SER A 716 33.39 16.99 13.44
C SER A 716 32.46 16.49 14.54
N ASN A 717 31.44 17.28 14.90
CA ASN A 717 30.45 16.95 15.92
C ASN A 717 29.08 16.69 15.26
N ILE A 718 28.55 15.50 15.48
CA ILE A 718 27.24 15.07 14.96
C ILE A 718 26.21 14.79 16.07
N GLU A 719 26.40 15.27 17.30
CA GLU A 719 25.50 15.03 18.45
C GLU A 719 24.04 15.46 18.18
N VAL A 720 23.83 16.42 17.27
CA VAL A 720 22.48 16.82 16.81
C VAL A 720 21.68 15.64 16.22
N VAL A 721 22.36 14.64 15.66
CA VAL A 721 21.79 13.45 15.00
C VAL A 721 20.93 12.64 15.98
N ARG A 722 21.21 12.66 17.29
CA ARG A 722 20.37 11.96 18.29
C ARG A 722 18.91 12.43 18.33
N LYS A 723 18.60 13.59 17.75
CA LYS A 723 17.25 14.18 17.71
C LYS A 723 16.42 13.76 16.49
N PHE A 724 17.03 13.09 15.51
CA PHE A 724 16.37 12.71 14.25
C PHE A 724 15.70 11.33 14.42
N THR A 725 14.52 11.30 15.03
CA THR A 725 13.83 10.05 15.42
C THR A 725 13.41 9.17 14.25
N GLU A 726 13.36 9.71 13.03
CA GLU A 726 13.03 8.99 11.79
C GLU A 726 14.29 8.63 10.96
N LEU A 727 15.49 8.95 11.45
CA LEU A 727 16.72 8.81 10.68
C LEU A 727 17.04 7.35 10.44
N ASN A 728 17.15 7.00 9.16
CA ASN A 728 17.82 5.79 8.74
C ASN A 728 19.19 6.17 8.17
N ARG A 729 19.24 6.71 6.96
CA ARG A 729 20.51 6.87 6.23
C ARG A 729 21.37 8.04 6.74
N ILE A 730 22.65 7.81 7.02
CA ILE A 730 23.62 8.88 7.22
C ILE A 730 24.97 8.60 6.53
N VAL A 731 25.48 9.59 5.78
CA VAL A 731 26.69 9.47 4.96
C VAL A 731 27.69 10.56 5.33
N VAL A 732 28.85 10.20 5.89
CA VAL A 732 29.82 11.17 6.46
C VAL A 732 31.26 10.95 5.99
N SER A 733 31.49 10.16 4.92
CA SER A 733 32.82 9.98 4.29
C SER A 733 33.59 11.30 4.11
N HIS A 734 34.90 11.27 4.32
CA HIS A 734 35.80 12.42 4.17
C HIS A 734 35.43 13.64 5.05
N THR A 735 34.96 13.39 6.26
CA THR A 735 34.78 14.42 7.32
C THR A 735 35.75 14.16 8.48
N PRO A 736 35.99 15.15 9.36
CA PRO A 736 36.72 14.96 10.62
C PRO A 736 35.87 14.35 11.76
N VAL A 737 34.75 13.69 11.47
CA VAL A 737 33.95 12.95 12.48
C VAL A 737 34.75 11.76 13.00
N SER A 738 34.91 11.69 14.32
CA SER A 738 35.59 10.59 15.02
C SER A 738 34.69 9.82 16.00
N ASP A 739 33.57 10.41 16.43
CA ASP A 739 32.54 9.76 17.23
C ASP A 739 31.26 9.59 16.39
N ILE A 740 30.86 8.34 16.15
CA ILE A 740 29.63 7.97 15.44
C ILE A 740 28.54 7.41 16.37
N SER A 741 28.74 7.40 17.69
CA SER A 741 27.71 7.01 18.67
C SER A 741 26.37 7.76 18.51
N PRO A 742 26.31 9.05 18.08
CA PRO A 742 25.04 9.74 17.83
C PRO A 742 24.23 9.17 16.66
N ALA A 743 24.87 8.42 15.76
CA ALA A 743 24.23 7.76 14.61
C ALA A 743 23.93 6.28 14.88
N LEU A 744 24.76 5.61 15.69
CA LEU A 744 24.62 4.18 16.00
C LEU A 744 23.32 3.88 16.78
N ILE A 745 22.80 4.82 17.58
CA ILE A 745 21.51 4.64 18.29
C ILE A 745 20.30 4.44 17.37
N HIS A 746 20.40 4.81 16.08
CA HIS A 746 19.32 4.66 15.10
C HIS A 746 19.36 3.31 14.36
N LEU A 747 20.27 2.40 14.75
CA LEU A 747 20.42 1.06 14.18
C LEU A 747 19.72 -0.06 14.97
N SER A 748 18.88 0.26 15.95
CA SER A 748 18.18 -0.74 16.75
C SER A 748 17.13 -1.53 15.94
N ASP A 749 17.41 -2.81 15.71
CA ASP A 749 16.57 -3.97 15.33
C ASP A 749 15.52 -3.90 14.18
N ASP A 750 14.94 -2.75 13.85
CA ASP A 750 13.72 -2.63 13.00
C ASP A 750 14.02 -2.37 11.49
N VAL A 751 15.24 -2.66 10.98
CA VAL A 751 15.67 -2.33 9.59
C VAL A 751 15.85 -3.56 8.70
N SER A 752 15.05 -3.67 7.63
CA SER A 752 15.02 -4.90 6.81
C SER A 752 16.32 -5.17 6.00
N PRO A 753 16.73 -6.44 5.79
CA PRO A 753 18.06 -6.77 5.24
C PRO A 753 18.32 -6.30 3.80
N SER A 754 17.29 -6.08 2.98
CA SER A 754 17.44 -5.56 1.61
C SER A 754 17.68 -4.04 1.56
N PHE A 755 17.50 -3.33 2.68
CA PHE A 755 17.58 -1.88 2.81
C PHE A 755 18.97 -1.37 3.23
N LEU A 756 19.83 -2.25 3.76
CA LEU A 756 21.10 -1.89 4.43
C LEU A 756 22.29 -1.60 3.49
N ARG A 757 22.18 -1.85 2.18
CA ARG A 757 23.32 -1.72 1.23
C ARG A 757 23.83 -0.28 1.11
N ASP A 758 22.93 0.70 1.16
CA ASP A 758 23.20 2.09 0.77
C ASP A 758 23.35 3.03 2.00
N TYR A 759 23.32 2.46 3.20
CA TYR A 759 23.08 3.14 4.49
C TYR A 759 24.29 3.95 5.00
N PHE A 760 25.52 3.49 4.73
CA PHE A 760 26.74 4.01 5.36
C PHE A 760 27.91 4.20 4.39
N GLY A 761 28.14 5.44 3.96
CA GLY A 761 29.44 5.86 3.43
C GLY A 761 30.36 6.27 4.57
N PHE A 762 31.20 5.34 5.02
CA PHE A 762 32.21 5.50 6.08
C PHE A 762 33.63 5.19 5.60
N ASP A 763 33.86 5.06 4.29
CA ASP A 763 35.05 4.47 3.67
C ASP A 763 36.40 5.16 3.98
N SER A 764 36.38 6.31 4.66
CA SER A 764 37.54 7.14 4.97
C SER A 764 37.58 7.75 6.37
N LEU A 765 36.77 7.25 7.32
CA LEU A 765 36.78 7.73 8.71
C LEU A 765 37.90 7.13 9.57
N VAL A 766 38.25 7.85 10.64
CA VAL A 766 39.10 7.38 11.74
C VAL A 766 38.26 7.42 13.03
N ILE A 767 37.69 6.26 13.39
CA ILE A 767 36.81 6.06 14.55
C ILE A 767 37.42 5.02 15.52
N PRO A 768 36.97 4.98 16.79
CA PRO A 768 37.28 3.88 17.70
C PRO A 768 36.93 2.51 17.13
N CYS A 769 37.68 1.46 17.49
CA CYS A 769 37.41 0.12 16.97
C CYS A 769 36.12 -0.47 17.54
N TRP A 770 35.71 -0.13 18.76
CA TRP A 770 34.41 -0.53 19.30
C TRP A 770 33.24 -0.01 18.46
N GLN A 771 33.26 1.27 18.06
CA GLN A 771 32.22 1.86 17.20
C GLN A 771 32.15 1.21 15.82
N LYS A 772 33.32 0.88 15.26
CA LYS A 772 33.41 0.11 14.02
C LYS A 772 32.81 -1.28 14.19
N ALA A 773 33.25 -2.01 15.22
CA ALA A 773 32.85 -3.40 15.45
C ALA A 773 31.35 -3.51 15.79
N TYR A 774 30.79 -2.58 16.57
CA TYR A 774 29.35 -2.52 16.83
C TYR A 774 28.55 -2.30 15.54
N GLY A 775 28.97 -1.32 14.73
CA GLY A 775 28.37 -1.04 13.42
C GLY A 775 28.60 -2.13 12.36
N GLU A 776 29.52 -3.09 12.57
CA GLU A 776 29.70 -4.32 11.78
C GLU A 776 28.83 -5.47 12.31
N ALA A 777 28.66 -5.60 13.64
CA ALA A 777 27.89 -6.65 14.29
C ALA A 777 26.40 -6.61 13.91
N LEU A 778 25.83 -5.40 13.79
CA LEU A 778 24.43 -5.15 13.40
C LEU A 778 24.09 -5.50 11.92
N ARG A 779 24.91 -6.30 11.21
CA ARG A 779 24.80 -6.55 9.75
C ARG A 779 24.95 -8.01 9.31
N SER A 780 24.63 -9.00 10.14
CA SER A 780 24.97 -10.43 9.93
C SER A 780 24.60 -11.04 8.57
N ASP A 781 23.62 -10.47 7.85
CA ASP A 781 22.95 -11.14 6.74
C ASP A 781 23.50 -10.78 5.33
N VAL A 782 24.38 -9.77 5.20
CA VAL A 782 24.86 -9.28 3.87
C VAL A 782 26.39 -9.31 3.72
N LYS A 783 26.89 -10.38 3.08
CA LYS A 783 28.33 -10.73 2.94
C LYS A 783 29.22 -9.83 2.06
N THR A 784 28.85 -8.58 1.73
CA THR A 784 29.54 -7.81 0.67
C THR A 784 29.89 -6.35 0.95
N VAL A 785 29.79 -5.85 2.19
CA VAL A 785 30.27 -4.50 2.55
C VAL A 785 31.25 -4.58 3.73
N SER A 786 32.55 -4.52 3.43
CA SER A 786 33.59 -4.32 4.45
C SER A 786 33.87 -2.85 4.65
N PHE A 787 34.04 -2.39 5.90
CA PHE A 787 34.70 -1.11 6.16
C PHE A 787 36.14 -1.20 5.63
N ASN A 788 36.38 -0.64 4.45
CA ASN A 788 37.63 -0.81 3.68
C ASN A 788 38.88 -0.19 4.35
N ASN A 789 38.71 0.50 5.48
CA ASN A 789 39.81 1.13 6.20
C ASN A 789 40.48 0.16 7.19
N THR A 790 41.81 0.02 7.08
CA THR A 790 42.63 -0.94 7.82
C THR A 790 43.10 -0.44 9.20
N SER A 791 42.64 0.73 9.65
CA SER A 791 42.97 1.28 10.96
C SER A 791 41.79 2.07 11.57
N CYS A 792 41.13 1.45 12.55
CA CYS A 792 40.45 2.15 13.63
C CYS A 792 41.45 2.46 14.76
N ILE A 793 41.09 3.33 15.70
CA ILE A 793 41.93 3.66 16.87
C ILE A 793 41.46 2.90 18.11
N THR A 794 42.37 2.46 18.97
CA THR A 794 42.04 1.61 20.13
C THR A 794 41.87 2.36 21.44
N ASP A 795 42.07 3.68 21.43
CA ASP A 795 42.24 4.49 22.64
C ASP A 795 40.94 4.59 23.48
N GLU A 796 39.78 4.35 22.88
CA GLU A 796 38.46 4.40 23.53
C GLU A 796 37.75 3.02 23.59
N ASP A 797 38.38 1.95 23.11
CA ASP A 797 37.81 0.59 23.09
C ASP A 797 37.56 0.03 24.50
N TYR A 798 38.45 0.38 25.43
CA TYR A 798 38.38 0.00 26.84
C TYR A 798 37.78 1.11 27.72
N SER A 799 37.13 2.10 27.10
CA SER A 799 36.24 3.00 27.83
C SER A 799 34.88 2.34 28.00
N ASP A 800 34.11 2.89 28.93
CA ASP A 800 32.72 2.56 29.24
C ASP A 800 31.90 3.79 28.81
N HIS A 801 31.04 3.65 27.79
CA HIS A 801 30.39 4.77 27.11
C HIS A 801 29.06 5.18 27.76
N ASP A 802 28.30 4.25 28.33
CA ASP A 802 27.02 4.52 28.99
C ASP A 802 27.10 4.52 30.54
N GLY A 803 28.21 4.03 31.10
CA GLY A 803 28.58 4.17 32.51
C GLY A 803 28.21 2.97 33.39
N ASP A 804 28.10 1.78 32.83
CA ASP A 804 27.63 0.57 33.50
C ASP A 804 28.73 -0.30 34.16
N GLY A 805 29.99 -0.05 33.82
CA GLY A 805 31.17 -0.78 34.31
C GLY A 805 31.72 -1.85 33.36
N ILE A 806 31.06 -2.11 32.23
CA ILE A 806 31.54 -2.94 31.13
C ILE A 806 32.23 -2.04 30.08
N ALA A 807 33.28 -2.55 29.43
CA ALA A 807 33.98 -1.80 28.40
C ALA A 807 33.31 -1.99 27.03
N ASN A 808 33.23 -0.93 26.22
CA ASN A 808 32.57 -0.92 24.91
C ASN A 808 32.98 -2.10 24.01
N ILE A 809 34.27 -2.43 23.96
CA ILE A 809 34.76 -3.55 23.13
C ILE A 809 34.36 -4.93 23.69
N VAL A 810 34.14 -5.04 25.00
CA VAL A 810 33.65 -6.27 25.64
C VAL A 810 32.19 -6.47 25.25
N GLU A 811 31.33 -5.48 25.47
CA GLU A 811 29.92 -5.53 25.08
C GLU A 811 29.70 -5.93 23.61
N VAL A 812 30.43 -5.29 22.68
CA VAL A 812 30.35 -5.62 21.25
C VAL A 812 30.71 -7.08 20.96
N ASN A 813 31.70 -7.64 21.66
CA ASN A 813 32.09 -9.04 21.49
C ASN A 813 31.04 -10.01 22.06
N PHE A 814 30.14 -9.55 22.93
CA PHE A 814 29.06 -10.33 23.54
C PHE A 814 27.71 -10.10 22.83
N GLY A 815 27.65 -9.16 21.87
CA GLY A 815 26.42 -8.80 21.15
C GLY A 815 25.53 -7.80 21.89
N LEU A 816 26.08 -7.11 22.89
CA LEU A 816 25.41 -6.09 23.70
C LEU A 816 25.52 -4.71 23.04
N ASN A 817 24.88 -3.71 23.65
CA ASN A 817 24.71 -2.37 23.09
C ASN A 817 25.48 -1.32 23.93
N PRO A 818 26.67 -0.86 23.49
CA PRO A 818 27.52 0.14 24.18
C PRO A 818 26.97 1.56 24.26
N LEU A 819 25.64 1.69 24.18
CA LEU A 819 24.87 2.92 24.19
C LEU A 819 23.68 2.78 25.17
N SER A 820 23.61 1.70 25.95
CA SER A 820 22.49 1.31 26.81
C SER A 820 22.94 0.40 27.97
N SER A 821 23.27 1.04 29.09
CA SER A 821 23.77 0.44 30.33
C SER A 821 23.11 -0.89 30.76
N ASP A 822 23.90 -1.96 30.84
CA ASP A 822 23.65 -3.18 31.59
C ASP A 822 23.83 -2.88 33.09
N SER A 823 22.74 -2.51 33.78
CA SER A 823 22.82 -2.13 35.19
C SER A 823 23.18 -3.30 36.12
N ASN A 824 23.26 -4.54 35.63
CA ASN A 824 23.39 -5.74 36.43
C ASN A 824 24.70 -6.54 36.26
N GLY A 825 25.38 -6.36 35.12
CA GLY A 825 26.66 -6.97 34.79
C GLY A 825 26.59 -8.45 34.39
N ASP A 826 25.41 -9.01 34.15
CA ASP A 826 25.23 -10.41 33.71
C ASP A 826 25.44 -10.60 32.19
N GLY A 827 25.52 -9.49 31.45
CA GLY A 827 25.75 -9.48 30.01
C GLY A 827 24.47 -9.70 29.21
N ILE A 828 23.33 -9.18 29.66
CA ILE A 828 22.03 -9.17 28.99
C ILE A 828 21.32 -7.82 29.26
N ASP A 829 20.80 -7.15 28.22
CA ASP A 829 19.98 -5.93 28.36
C ASP A 829 18.78 -6.18 29.30
N ASP A 830 18.63 -5.29 30.30
CA ASP A 830 17.90 -5.26 31.61
C ASP A 830 16.39 -5.67 31.62
N THR A 831 16.02 -6.60 30.75
CA THR A 831 14.65 -7.10 30.51
C THR A 831 14.46 -8.56 30.85
N LEU A 832 15.50 -9.28 31.32
CA LEU A 832 15.48 -10.70 31.69
C LEU A 832 15.91 -10.89 33.16
N ALA A 833 15.30 -11.85 33.86
CA ALA A 833 15.39 -11.99 35.32
C ALA A 833 16.07 -13.30 35.74
N SER A 834 16.71 -13.27 36.91
CA SER A 834 17.48 -14.37 37.51
C SER A 834 16.63 -15.59 37.92
N SER A 835 17.29 -16.74 38.00
CA SER A 835 16.74 -18.08 38.26
C SER A 835 16.06 -18.27 39.62
N ILE A 836 14.75 -18.50 39.59
CA ILE A 836 13.94 -19.26 40.56
C ILE A 836 13.09 -20.21 39.71
N SER A 837 12.89 -21.47 40.11
CA SER A 837 12.17 -22.45 39.28
C SER A 837 10.74 -22.00 38.96
N LEU A 838 10.44 -21.81 37.67
CA LEU A 838 9.26 -21.04 37.22
C LEU A 838 7.95 -21.86 37.13
N ASP A 839 7.68 -22.80 38.03
CA ASP A 839 6.42 -23.56 38.05
C ASP A 839 5.26 -22.71 38.66
N ALA A 840 4.31 -22.25 37.85
CA ALA A 840 3.20 -21.40 38.30
C ALA A 840 1.84 -22.12 38.39
N ASP A 841 1.61 -23.20 37.63
CA ASP A 841 0.45 -24.08 37.85
C ASP A 841 0.67 -25.25 38.81
N GLY A 842 1.88 -25.46 39.30
CA GLY A 842 2.25 -26.39 40.37
C GLY A 842 2.32 -27.84 39.90
N ASP A 843 2.70 -28.08 38.64
CA ASP A 843 2.80 -29.43 38.04
C ASP A 843 4.20 -30.08 38.14
N GLY A 844 5.17 -29.34 38.66
CA GLY A 844 6.57 -29.75 38.79
C GLY A 844 7.41 -29.54 37.54
N LYS A 845 7.02 -28.63 36.63
CA LYS A 845 7.84 -28.20 35.47
C LYS A 845 7.84 -26.69 35.34
N ALA A 846 8.94 -26.12 34.85
CA ALA A 846 9.09 -24.68 34.69
C ALA A 846 8.22 -24.12 33.55
N ASP A 847 7.31 -23.19 33.86
CA ASP A 847 6.34 -22.57 32.95
C ASP A 847 6.93 -21.53 31.98
N LEU A 848 6.12 -21.08 31.02
CA LEU A 848 6.50 -20.06 30.04
C LEU A 848 5.98 -18.67 30.40
N PHE A 849 6.90 -17.76 30.65
CA PHE A 849 6.61 -16.32 30.69
C PHE A 849 7.20 -15.59 29.49
N VAL A 850 6.48 -14.62 28.94
CA VAL A 850 7.02 -13.62 27.99
C VAL A 850 6.53 -12.22 28.32
N ARG A 851 7.34 -11.23 27.94
CA ARG A 851 7.00 -9.82 28.01
C ARG A 851 7.05 -9.17 26.65
N ASN A 852 6.05 -8.37 26.35
CA ASN A 852 6.04 -7.49 25.19
C ASN A 852 6.54 -6.11 25.60
N THR A 853 7.63 -5.63 24.99
CA THR A 853 8.29 -4.37 25.37
C THR A 853 7.53 -3.11 24.93
N ASP A 854 6.84 -3.15 23.78
CA ASP A 854 6.00 -2.05 23.26
C ASP A 854 4.74 -1.81 24.10
N THR A 855 4.11 -2.88 24.57
CA THR A 855 2.77 -2.84 25.18
C THR A 855 2.78 -3.07 26.70
N PHE A 856 3.94 -3.41 27.27
CA PHE A 856 4.19 -3.65 28.70
C PHE A 856 3.36 -4.79 29.32
N PHE A 857 2.79 -5.68 28.51
CA PHE A 857 2.08 -6.87 29.00
C PHE A 857 3.05 -8.02 29.24
N ASN A 858 2.87 -8.69 30.38
CA ASN A 858 3.42 -10.01 30.63
C ASN A 858 2.38 -11.06 30.23
N TYR A 859 2.83 -12.21 29.76
CA TYR A 859 2.01 -13.34 29.34
C TYR A 859 2.59 -14.59 29.99
N GLY A 860 1.79 -15.27 30.81
CA GLY A 860 2.12 -16.57 31.39
C GLY A 860 1.41 -17.69 30.64
N PHE A 861 2.07 -18.83 30.57
CA PHE A 861 1.61 -20.04 29.89
C PHE A 861 1.94 -21.23 30.79
N ALA A 862 0.90 -21.85 31.30
CA ALA A 862 1.03 -22.95 32.24
C ALA A 862 1.10 -24.31 31.52
N SER A 863 1.95 -25.20 32.04
CA SER A 863 2.47 -26.42 31.43
C SER A 863 1.39 -27.45 31.06
N GLU A 864 0.38 -27.65 31.91
CA GLU A 864 -0.71 -28.61 31.67
C GLU A 864 -1.95 -27.97 31.02
N ASN A 865 -2.22 -26.69 31.28
CA ASN A 865 -3.57 -26.13 31.11
C ASN A 865 -3.86 -25.45 29.76
N SER A 866 -2.87 -25.28 28.88
CA SER A 866 -3.00 -24.74 27.50
C SER A 866 -3.54 -23.29 27.36
N ASP A 867 -3.93 -22.62 28.44
CA ASP A 867 -4.52 -21.27 28.44
C ASP A 867 -3.46 -20.16 28.51
N ILE A 868 -3.57 -19.16 27.62
CA ILE A 868 -2.71 -17.96 27.63
C ILE A 868 -3.20 -16.98 28.70
N GLN A 869 -2.46 -16.84 29.80
CA GLN A 869 -2.76 -15.83 30.81
C GLN A 869 -2.06 -14.51 30.52
N ARG A 870 -2.79 -13.53 29.98
CA ARG A 870 -2.29 -12.15 29.84
C ARG A 870 -2.34 -11.43 31.19
N VAL A 871 -1.18 -11.17 31.77
CA VAL A 871 -1.01 -10.50 33.07
C VAL A 871 -0.67 -9.02 32.86
N VAL A 872 -1.59 -8.15 33.29
CA VAL A 872 -1.43 -6.69 33.22
C VAL A 872 -0.66 -6.18 34.44
N LEU A 873 0.65 -6.41 34.44
CA LEU A 873 1.58 -5.97 35.47
C LEU A 873 2.83 -5.39 34.80
N GLY A 874 3.38 -4.29 35.30
CA GLY A 874 4.27 -3.41 34.53
C GLY A 874 3.49 -2.42 33.65
N LYS A 875 4.00 -1.19 33.52
CA LYS A 875 3.40 -0.10 32.71
C LYS A 875 4.44 0.86 32.10
N ASN A 876 5.73 0.51 32.19
CA ASN A 876 6.84 1.32 31.73
C ASN A 876 7.84 0.40 31.03
N SER A 877 8.52 0.89 29.98
CA SER A 877 9.59 0.15 29.31
C SER A 877 10.69 -0.26 30.28
N LYS A 878 11.05 0.64 31.21
CA LYS A 878 12.08 0.43 32.24
C LYS A 878 11.60 -0.26 33.52
N ASP A 879 10.41 -0.86 33.57
CA ASP A 879 10.09 -1.79 34.65
C ASP A 879 10.92 -3.07 34.43
N ILE A 880 11.60 -3.63 35.44
CA ILE A 880 12.34 -4.89 35.36
C ILE A 880 11.38 -6.01 35.79
N PRO A 881 11.19 -7.10 35.02
CA PRO A 881 10.37 -8.24 35.43
C PRO A 881 11.06 -9.03 36.54
N VAL A 882 10.29 -9.65 37.44
CA VAL A 882 10.82 -10.50 38.52
C VAL A 882 9.83 -11.63 38.84
N PHE A 883 10.31 -12.76 39.34
CA PHE A 883 9.52 -13.97 39.60
C PHE A 883 9.96 -14.61 40.93
N GLY A 884 9.14 -15.52 41.46
CA GLY A 884 9.42 -16.31 42.67
C GLY A 884 8.16 -16.56 43.49
N ASP A 885 8.19 -17.52 44.41
CA ASP A 885 7.10 -17.74 45.38
C ASP A 885 7.16 -16.66 46.47
N PHE A 886 6.28 -15.67 46.42
CA PHE A 886 6.25 -14.56 47.39
C PHE A 886 5.13 -14.67 48.43
N ASP A 887 4.29 -15.71 48.36
CA ASP A 887 3.21 -15.95 49.33
C ASP A 887 3.27 -17.31 50.07
N GLY A 888 4.22 -18.18 49.70
CA GLY A 888 4.59 -19.43 50.34
C GLY A 888 3.69 -20.61 49.98
N ASP A 889 3.08 -20.59 48.79
CA ASP A 889 2.18 -21.65 48.33
C ASP A 889 2.82 -22.73 47.45
N GLY A 890 4.12 -22.59 47.15
CA GLY A 890 4.93 -23.49 46.33
C GLY A 890 4.82 -23.23 44.84
N ARG A 891 4.33 -22.06 44.40
CA ARG A 891 4.19 -21.67 42.99
C ARG A 891 4.88 -20.35 42.71
N THR A 892 5.28 -20.15 41.46
CA THR A 892 5.86 -18.91 40.98
C THR A 892 4.82 -17.80 40.82
N ASP A 893 5.00 -16.72 41.59
CA ASP A 893 4.30 -15.46 41.40
C ASP A 893 5.02 -14.57 40.38
N ILE A 894 4.29 -13.58 39.85
CA ILE A 894 4.77 -12.69 38.79
C ILE A 894 4.89 -11.27 39.34
N GLY A 895 6.03 -10.63 39.16
CA GLY A 895 6.30 -9.28 39.63
C GLY A 895 7.01 -8.37 38.63
N VAL A 896 7.10 -7.09 39.01
CA VAL A 896 8.01 -6.11 38.40
C VAL A 896 8.64 -5.19 39.46
N ARG A 897 9.94 -4.90 39.33
CA ARG A 897 10.64 -3.79 40.00
C ARG A 897 10.61 -2.55 39.09
N ARG A 898 10.36 -1.36 39.64
CA ARG A 898 10.47 -0.08 38.93
C ARG A 898 11.67 0.72 39.44
N PRO A 899 12.82 0.74 38.73
CA PRO A 899 14.05 1.46 39.13
C PRO A 899 13.79 2.92 39.50
N SER A 900 13.03 3.64 38.66
CA SER A 900 12.72 5.07 38.83
C SER A 900 11.92 5.43 40.10
N THR A 901 11.43 4.44 40.85
CA THR A 901 10.65 4.66 42.08
C THR A 901 11.04 3.72 43.24
N SER A 902 11.95 2.77 43.01
CA SER A 902 12.28 1.66 43.93
C SER A 902 11.06 0.82 44.35
N MET A 903 10.02 0.77 43.51
CA MET A 903 8.76 0.09 43.81
C MET A 903 8.71 -1.29 43.17
N TRP A 904 8.39 -2.28 43.98
CA TRP A 904 8.08 -3.64 43.58
C TRP A 904 6.57 -3.81 43.55
N TYR A 905 6.08 -4.52 42.53
CA TYR A 905 4.69 -4.89 42.36
C TYR A 905 4.65 -6.38 42.06
N VAL A 906 4.17 -7.21 42.99
CA VAL A 906 4.06 -8.66 42.83
C VAL A 906 2.59 -9.05 42.80
N LYS A 907 2.22 -10.01 41.96
CA LYS A 907 0.89 -10.59 41.85
C LYS A 907 0.98 -12.11 42.07
N SER A 908 0.27 -12.58 43.10
CA SER A 908 0.13 -13.98 43.45
C SER A 908 -0.49 -14.83 42.34
N SER A 909 0.01 -16.06 42.19
CA SER A 909 -0.40 -17.08 41.22
C SER A 909 -1.79 -17.68 41.53
N SER A 910 -2.16 -17.81 42.80
CA SER A 910 -3.19 -18.77 43.26
C SER A 910 -4.60 -18.21 43.51
N THR A 911 -4.95 -17.03 42.95
CA THR A 911 -6.27 -16.40 43.21
C THR A 911 -7.20 -16.21 42.00
N PRO A 912 -7.82 -17.28 41.46
CA PRO A 912 -8.97 -17.19 40.58
C PRO A 912 -10.27 -16.85 41.34
N GLY A 913 -10.46 -15.55 41.62
CA GLY A 913 -11.79 -14.95 41.71
C GLY A 913 -12.36 -14.61 43.10
N THR A 914 -12.21 -13.34 43.51
CA THR A 914 -13.35 -12.45 43.85
C THR A 914 -12.89 -11.02 44.08
N ARG A 915 -13.16 -10.11 43.12
CA ARG A 915 -13.04 -8.63 43.24
C ARG A 915 -11.95 -8.10 44.19
N GLY A 916 -10.68 -8.31 43.83
CA GLY A 916 -9.54 -7.69 44.48
C GLY A 916 -8.24 -8.42 44.18
N ASP A 917 -7.58 -8.11 43.05
CA ASP A 917 -6.19 -8.51 42.83
C ASP A 917 -5.32 -7.97 43.97
N PHE A 918 -4.82 -8.84 44.84
CA PHE A 918 -3.85 -8.47 45.86
C PHE A 918 -2.47 -8.31 45.21
N ILE A 919 -2.23 -7.15 44.62
CA ILE A 919 -0.89 -6.75 44.20
C ILE A 919 -0.12 -6.34 45.46
N GLN A 920 0.85 -7.14 45.88
CA GLN A 920 1.79 -6.78 46.94
C GLN A 920 2.64 -5.60 46.43
N ARG A 921 2.83 -4.57 47.26
CA ARG A 921 3.59 -3.37 46.89
C ARG A 921 4.59 -3.01 47.95
N ILE A 922 5.85 -3.13 47.62
CA ILE A 922 6.97 -2.89 48.54
C ILE A 922 7.89 -1.84 47.94
N LYS A 923 8.40 -0.93 48.78
CA LYS A 923 9.50 -0.05 48.38
C LYS A 923 10.79 -0.59 48.98
N PHE A 924 11.69 -1.06 48.12
CA PHE A 924 12.94 -1.71 48.51
C PHE A 924 13.97 -1.59 47.37
N GLY A 925 15.26 -1.62 47.68
CA GLY A 925 16.31 -1.22 46.74
C GLY A 925 16.19 0.26 46.35
N LEU A 926 16.65 1.14 47.24
CA LEU A 926 16.43 2.59 47.15
C LEU A 926 17.22 3.32 46.05
N ALA A 927 18.16 2.66 45.38
CA ALA A 927 18.94 3.22 44.29
C ALA A 927 18.44 2.68 42.93
N PRO A 928 18.40 3.48 41.84
CA PRO A 928 17.96 3.00 40.53
C PRO A 928 18.73 1.76 40.07
N GLU A 929 20.06 1.78 40.24
CA GLU A 929 21.03 0.74 39.87
C GLU A 929 20.96 -0.55 40.71
N ASP A 930 20.03 -0.64 41.67
CA ASP A 930 19.88 -1.85 42.49
C ASP A 930 19.36 -3.05 41.67
N ILE A 931 20.14 -4.12 41.58
CA ILE A 931 19.91 -5.34 40.80
C ILE A 931 19.03 -6.31 41.58
N PRO A 932 17.89 -6.80 41.07
CA PRO A 932 17.13 -7.90 41.68
C PRO A 932 17.97 -9.18 41.82
N VAL A 933 18.06 -9.75 43.02
CA VAL A 933 18.80 -11.00 43.30
C VAL A 933 17.97 -11.91 44.22
N LEU A 934 16.77 -12.26 43.76
CA LEU A 934 15.74 -12.92 44.57
C LEU A 934 16.09 -14.38 44.87
N ALA A 935 15.92 -14.78 46.13
CA ALA A 935 16.03 -16.17 46.59
C ALA A 935 15.48 -16.27 48.04
N ASP A 936 15.41 -17.48 48.62
CA ASP A 936 15.13 -17.68 50.05
C ASP A 936 16.46 -17.70 50.84
N TYR A 937 16.85 -16.58 51.46
CA TYR A 937 18.09 -16.47 52.23
C TYR A 937 17.89 -16.79 53.73
N ASP A 938 16.65 -16.75 54.23
CA ASP A 938 16.35 -16.99 55.64
C ASP A 938 15.87 -18.43 55.95
N GLY A 939 15.55 -19.20 54.92
CA GLY A 939 15.20 -20.62 54.94
C GLY A 939 13.76 -20.89 55.41
N ASP A 940 12.82 -19.95 55.19
CA ASP A 940 11.41 -20.14 55.53
C ASP A 940 10.53 -20.69 54.40
N GLY A 941 11.12 -20.88 53.21
CA GLY A 941 10.47 -21.39 52.00
C GLY A 941 9.77 -20.32 51.16
N ILE A 942 9.98 -19.03 51.44
CA ILE A 942 9.38 -17.90 50.73
C ILE A 942 10.49 -17.00 50.15
N THR A 943 10.28 -16.49 48.95
CA THR A 943 11.24 -15.63 48.24
C THR A 943 11.44 -14.29 48.96
N ASP A 944 12.69 -13.99 49.33
CA ASP A 944 13.07 -12.71 49.91
C ASP A 944 13.18 -11.60 48.86
N PHE A 945 12.85 -10.37 49.27
CA PHE A 945 13.17 -9.19 48.48
C PHE A 945 14.64 -8.83 48.70
N ALA A 946 15.47 -9.09 47.71
CA ALA A 946 16.91 -8.82 47.75
C ALA A 946 17.39 -8.01 46.55
N VAL A 947 18.39 -7.15 46.79
CA VAL A 947 19.13 -6.45 45.73
C VAL A 947 20.64 -6.43 45.95
N TYR A 948 21.43 -6.55 44.88
CA TYR A 948 22.84 -6.17 44.86
C TYR A 948 22.97 -4.73 44.35
N ARG A 949 23.81 -3.91 44.97
CA ARG A 949 24.12 -2.55 44.51
C ARG A 949 25.56 -2.47 43.98
N PRO A 950 25.78 -2.31 42.67
CA PRO A 950 27.12 -2.16 42.09
C PRO A 950 27.90 -1.00 42.72
N SER A 951 27.25 0.16 42.88
CA SER A 951 27.87 1.42 43.32
C SER A 951 28.46 1.41 44.75
N ASN A 952 28.23 0.35 45.54
CA ASN A 952 28.90 0.14 46.82
C ASN A 952 29.25 -1.32 47.17
N HIS A 953 29.01 -2.28 46.26
CA HIS A 953 29.21 -3.72 46.44
C HIS A 953 28.51 -4.31 47.68
N ILE A 954 27.30 -3.82 48.00
CA ILE A 954 26.48 -4.32 49.12
C ILE A 954 25.23 -5.03 48.61
N TRP A 955 24.97 -6.20 49.17
CA TRP A 955 23.73 -6.94 49.09
C TRP A 955 22.80 -6.48 50.21
N TYR A 956 21.60 -6.04 49.83
CA TYR A 956 20.53 -5.68 50.74
C TYR A 956 19.45 -6.75 50.63
N ILE A 957 19.22 -7.51 51.69
CA ILE A 957 18.22 -8.59 51.74
C ILE A 957 17.16 -8.23 52.77
N LYS A 958 15.89 -8.39 52.42
CA LYS A 958 14.75 -8.14 53.30
C LYS A 958 13.95 -9.44 53.49
N PRO A 959 14.14 -10.11 54.65
CA PRO A 959 13.52 -11.39 54.94
C PRO A 959 11.98 -11.41 54.85
N SER A 960 11.44 -12.46 54.23
CA SER A 960 10.04 -12.87 54.14
C SER A 960 9.41 -13.02 55.53
N SER A 961 10.08 -13.76 56.43
CA SER A 961 9.64 -14.09 57.79
C SER A 961 9.44 -12.87 58.71
N GLY A 962 10.00 -11.72 58.31
CA GLY A 962 9.87 -10.43 58.99
C GLY A 962 11.00 -10.15 59.99
N GLY A 963 12.07 -9.53 59.48
CA GLY A 963 13.23 -9.08 60.28
C GLY A 963 13.70 -7.66 59.94
N ASP A 964 14.84 -7.28 60.52
CA ASP A 964 15.61 -6.13 60.03
C ASP A 964 16.25 -6.48 58.66
N ILE A 965 16.52 -5.46 57.84
CA ILE A 965 17.22 -5.64 56.55
C ILE A 965 18.64 -6.14 56.83
N MET A 966 19.05 -7.21 56.18
CA MET A 966 20.41 -7.71 56.20
C MET A 966 21.26 -6.93 55.18
N GLU A 967 22.46 -6.51 55.59
CA GLU A 967 23.44 -5.85 54.73
C GLU A 967 24.71 -6.72 54.70
N MET A 968 25.02 -7.29 53.54
CA MET A 968 26.13 -8.22 53.34
C MET A 968 27.06 -7.69 52.25
N SER A 969 28.37 -7.87 52.41
CA SER A 969 29.37 -7.42 51.43
C SER A 969 30.15 -8.61 50.92
N VAL A 970 29.83 -9.01 49.69
CA VAL A 970 30.43 -10.10 48.92
C VAL A 970 30.54 -9.58 47.49
N GLY A 971 31.76 -9.55 46.96
CA GLY A 971 32.11 -8.65 45.86
C GLY A 971 32.77 -7.37 46.38
N ALA A 972 33.69 -6.81 45.59
CA ALA A 972 34.53 -5.67 45.97
C ALA A 972 35.16 -4.93 44.79
N ASN A 973 34.79 -5.27 43.56
CA ASN A 973 35.28 -4.63 42.34
C ASN A 973 34.12 -4.37 41.39
N ASP A 974 34.26 -3.36 40.55
CA ASP A 974 33.38 -3.11 39.42
C ASP A 974 33.44 -4.33 38.45
N GLY A 975 32.31 -4.74 37.88
CA GLY A 975 32.19 -5.94 37.05
C GLY A 975 32.09 -7.28 37.81
N ASP A 976 31.88 -7.28 39.12
CA ASP A 976 31.49 -8.50 39.88
C ASP A 976 30.01 -8.85 39.59
N ILE A 977 29.74 -9.97 38.92
CA ILE A 977 28.39 -10.43 38.53
C ILE A 977 27.70 -11.12 39.72
N PRO A 978 26.53 -10.66 40.19
CA PRO A 978 25.80 -11.30 41.28
C PRO A 978 25.10 -12.59 40.83
N VAL A 979 25.16 -13.63 41.67
CA VAL A 979 24.50 -14.92 41.43
C VAL A 979 23.97 -15.52 42.75
N THR A 980 22.94 -16.34 42.66
CA THR A 980 22.20 -16.88 43.82
C THR A 980 21.97 -18.38 43.67
N GLY A 981 22.00 -19.11 44.79
CA GLY A 981 21.73 -20.55 44.85
C GLY A 981 22.19 -21.14 46.18
N ASP A 982 21.68 -22.30 46.55
CA ASP A 982 22.19 -23.09 47.69
C ASP A 982 23.42 -23.88 47.23
N PHE A 983 24.64 -23.40 47.50
CA PHE A 983 25.89 -24.05 47.06
C PHE A 983 26.51 -24.92 48.15
N ASP A 984 25.95 -24.96 49.37
CA ASP A 984 26.48 -25.77 50.49
C ASP A 984 25.51 -26.84 51.03
N GLY A 985 24.27 -26.84 50.56
CA GLY A 985 23.24 -27.84 50.76
C GLY A 985 22.51 -27.73 52.11
N ASP A 986 22.44 -26.54 52.71
CA ASP A 986 21.78 -26.32 54.01
C ASP A 986 20.27 -26.00 53.90
N GLY A 987 19.77 -25.76 52.69
CA GLY A 987 18.39 -25.40 52.38
C GLY A 987 18.13 -23.90 52.30
N LYS A 988 19.17 -23.07 52.13
CA LYS A 988 19.10 -21.61 51.97
C LYS A 988 19.93 -21.16 50.79
N ALA A 989 19.55 -20.03 50.21
CA ALA A 989 20.38 -19.35 49.22
C ALA A 989 21.63 -18.74 49.85
N ASP A 990 22.79 -19.10 49.30
CA ASP A 990 24.06 -18.43 49.56
C ASP A 990 24.18 -17.14 48.74
N ILE A 991 24.98 -16.21 49.24
CA ILE A 991 25.31 -14.98 48.51
C ILE A 991 26.58 -15.25 47.70
N ALA A 992 26.51 -15.13 46.37
CA ALA A 992 27.65 -15.39 45.51
C ALA A 992 27.88 -14.31 44.45
N ILE A 993 29.15 -14.13 44.06
CA ILE A 993 29.52 -13.36 42.86
C ILE A 993 30.48 -14.17 41.97
N ARG A 994 30.41 -13.90 40.67
CA ARG A 994 31.39 -14.33 39.66
C ARG A 994 32.23 -13.11 39.26
N ARG A 995 33.55 -13.18 39.36
CA ARG A 995 34.48 -12.11 38.95
C ARG A 995 35.17 -12.46 37.61
N PRO A 996 34.73 -11.89 36.47
CA PRO A 996 35.26 -12.23 35.14
C PRO A 996 36.79 -12.15 35.08
N SER A 997 37.35 -11.03 35.51
CA SER A 997 38.77 -10.65 35.45
C SER A 997 39.75 -11.56 36.21
N THR A 998 39.28 -12.34 37.19
CA THR A 998 40.10 -13.30 37.94
C THR A 998 39.69 -14.76 37.77
N HIS A 999 38.65 -15.03 36.96
CA HIS A 999 38.11 -16.38 36.74
C HIS A 999 37.71 -17.10 38.05
N THR A 1000 37.20 -16.33 39.03
CA THR A 1000 36.79 -16.84 40.34
C THR A 1000 35.32 -16.60 40.66
N TRP A 1001 34.76 -17.54 41.42
CA TRP A 1001 33.51 -17.42 42.17
C TRP A 1001 33.86 -17.15 43.63
N HIS A 1002 33.08 -16.29 44.28
CA HIS A 1002 33.17 -15.99 45.70
C HIS A 1002 31.79 -16.27 46.30
N ILE A 1003 31.68 -17.32 47.10
CA ILE A 1003 30.42 -17.82 47.67
C ILE A 1003 30.47 -17.65 49.18
N LEU A 1004 29.60 -16.83 49.74
CA LEU A 1004 29.45 -16.70 51.19
C LEU A 1004 28.36 -17.66 51.66
N ARG A 1005 28.83 -18.76 52.26
CA ARG A 1005 27.99 -19.87 52.69
C ARG A 1005 27.11 -19.50 53.89
N SER A 1006 25.82 -19.79 53.77
CA SER A 1006 24.76 -19.48 54.73
C SER A 1006 24.90 -20.29 56.03
N SER A 1007 25.38 -21.54 55.94
CA SER A 1007 25.48 -22.46 57.08
C SER A 1007 26.52 -22.06 58.15
N ASP A 1008 27.63 -21.43 57.76
CA ASP A 1008 28.73 -21.04 58.66
C ASP A 1008 29.31 -19.63 58.46
N GLY A 1009 28.79 -18.87 57.49
CA GLY A 1009 29.21 -17.50 57.18
C GLY A 1009 30.66 -17.39 56.71
N GLN A 1010 31.27 -18.47 56.20
CA GLN A 1010 32.61 -18.43 55.61
C GLN A 1010 32.55 -18.26 54.09
N GLU A 1011 33.37 -17.35 53.58
CA GLU A 1011 33.59 -17.16 52.14
C GLU A 1011 34.45 -18.31 51.57
N GLN A 1012 33.92 -18.97 50.54
CA GLN A 1012 34.59 -19.96 49.72
C GLN A 1012 34.92 -19.36 48.35
N VAL A 1013 36.20 -19.41 47.96
CA VAL A 1013 36.67 -18.90 46.67
C VAL A 1013 37.04 -20.06 45.76
N ILE A 1014 36.40 -20.15 44.59
CA ILE A 1014 36.56 -21.26 43.63
C ILE A 1014 37.01 -20.69 42.28
N SER A 1015 38.10 -21.20 41.71
CA SER A 1015 38.50 -20.86 40.33
C SER A 1015 37.79 -21.77 39.33
N PHE A 1016 36.74 -21.26 38.69
CA PHE A 1016 35.93 -22.00 37.72
C PHE A 1016 35.36 -21.07 36.65
N GLY A 1017 35.28 -21.54 35.41
CA GLY A 1017 35.07 -20.68 34.23
C GLY A 1017 36.34 -19.92 33.85
N LEU A 1018 37.20 -20.57 33.05
CA LEU A 1018 38.56 -20.08 32.72
C LEU A 1018 38.63 -19.03 31.60
N ALA A 1019 37.50 -18.43 31.20
CA ALA A 1019 37.47 -17.26 30.32
C ALA A 1019 36.81 -16.07 31.00
N GLU A 1020 37.03 -14.89 30.43
CA GLU A 1020 36.38 -13.64 30.86
C GLU A 1020 34.94 -13.58 30.32
N GLU A 1021 34.71 -14.14 29.12
CA GLU A 1021 33.39 -14.32 28.47
C GLU A 1021 32.53 -15.48 29.00
N ASP A 1022 32.91 -16.12 30.10
CA ASP A 1022 32.15 -17.24 30.67
C ASP A 1022 30.94 -16.72 31.48
N ILE A 1023 29.75 -16.74 30.86
CA ILE A 1023 28.47 -16.34 31.47
C ILE A 1023 28.12 -17.34 32.58
N PRO A 1024 27.91 -16.90 33.84
CA PRO A 1024 27.51 -17.78 34.93
C PRO A 1024 26.06 -18.26 34.77
N VAL A 1025 25.82 -19.56 34.95
CA VAL A 1025 24.51 -20.21 34.80
C VAL A 1025 24.29 -21.28 35.88
N PRO A 1026 24.43 -20.96 37.18
CA PRO A 1026 24.34 -21.96 38.25
C PRO A 1026 22.94 -22.55 38.37
N ALA A 1027 22.85 -23.87 38.52
CA ALA A 1027 21.62 -24.64 38.72
C ALA A 1027 21.97 -26.06 39.20
N ASP A 1028 21.00 -26.84 39.68
CA ASP A 1028 21.21 -28.27 40.02
C ASP A 1028 21.09 -29.15 38.76
N TYR A 1029 22.21 -29.46 38.09
CA TYR A 1029 22.20 -30.29 36.86
C TYR A 1029 22.29 -31.79 37.14
N ASP A 1030 22.52 -32.22 38.39
CA ASP A 1030 22.65 -33.64 38.73
C ASP A 1030 21.59 -34.18 39.70
N GLY A 1031 20.70 -33.31 40.19
CA GLY A 1031 19.50 -33.62 40.96
C GLY A 1031 19.82 -34.04 42.40
N ASP A 1032 20.93 -33.55 42.97
CA ASP A 1032 21.28 -33.83 44.37
C ASP A 1032 20.73 -32.81 45.38
N GLY A 1033 20.09 -31.74 44.88
CA GLY A 1033 19.49 -30.66 45.65
C GLY A 1033 20.46 -29.52 45.99
N ILE A 1034 21.68 -29.54 45.46
CA ILE A 1034 22.71 -28.51 45.65
C ILE A 1034 23.01 -27.84 44.31
N THR A 1035 23.24 -26.54 44.33
CA THR A 1035 23.50 -25.74 43.13
C THR A 1035 24.91 -26.01 42.58
N ASP A 1036 25.00 -26.45 41.32
CA ASP A 1036 26.27 -26.62 40.63
C ASP A 1036 26.86 -25.29 40.17
N LEU A 1037 28.20 -25.24 40.11
CA LEU A 1037 28.88 -24.16 39.42
C LEU A 1037 28.89 -24.44 37.91
N ALA A 1038 28.21 -23.63 37.13
CA ALA A 1038 28.18 -23.76 35.67
C ALA A 1038 28.44 -22.44 34.94
N VAL A 1039 29.05 -22.53 33.76
CA VAL A 1039 29.25 -21.41 32.83
C VAL A 1039 28.96 -21.79 31.38
N ARG A 1040 28.37 -20.86 30.61
CA ARG A 1040 28.28 -20.91 29.15
C ARG A 1040 29.35 -20.01 28.52
N ARG A 1041 30.13 -20.56 27.58
CA ARG A 1041 31.13 -19.83 26.78
C ARG A 1041 30.60 -19.51 25.37
N PRO A 1042 30.32 -18.24 25.03
CA PRO A 1042 29.79 -17.85 23.71
C PRO A 1042 30.71 -18.22 22.54
N SER A 1043 32.01 -17.94 22.61
CA SER A 1043 32.94 -18.11 21.47
C SER A 1043 33.10 -19.56 21.02
N THR A 1044 32.96 -20.51 21.95
CA THR A 1044 33.09 -21.95 21.67
C THR A 1044 31.76 -22.71 21.72
N GLN A 1045 30.66 -22.05 22.11
CA GLN A 1045 29.33 -22.65 22.36
C GLN A 1045 29.40 -23.83 23.34
N MET A 1046 30.31 -23.76 24.31
CA MET A 1046 30.56 -24.81 25.30
C MET A 1046 29.97 -24.43 26.65
N TRP A 1047 29.30 -25.39 27.27
CA TRP A 1047 28.89 -25.38 28.65
C TRP A 1047 29.90 -26.16 29.47
N TYR A 1048 30.29 -25.61 30.61
CA TYR A 1048 31.14 -26.25 31.60
C TYR A 1048 30.37 -26.27 32.91
N ILE A 1049 30.08 -27.47 33.43
CA ILE A 1049 29.33 -27.68 34.68
C ILE A 1049 30.24 -28.46 35.64
N LEU A 1050 30.37 -27.99 36.87
CA LEU A 1050 31.12 -28.62 37.96
C LEU A 1050 30.13 -29.05 39.03
N ASN A 1051 29.86 -30.36 39.05
CA ASN A 1051 28.87 -30.97 39.92
C ASN A 1051 29.20 -30.83 41.42
N SER A 1052 28.21 -30.47 42.23
CA SER A 1052 28.18 -30.46 43.70
C SER A 1052 28.59 -31.82 44.29
N SER A 1053 27.99 -32.90 43.77
CA SER A 1053 28.18 -34.29 44.18
C SER A 1053 29.61 -34.82 43.95
N GLY A 1054 30.36 -34.17 43.07
CA GLY A 1054 31.69 -34.62 42.63
C GLY A 1054 31.68 -35.88 41.76
N GLU A 1055 30.54 -36.24 41.15
CA GLU A 1055 30.44 -37.32 40.15
C GLU A 1055 31.52 -37.14 39.05
N PRO A 1056 32.29 -38.20 38.71
CA PRO A 1056 33.38 -38.07 37.77
C PRO A 1056 32.87 -37.89 36.34
N GLY A 1057 32.90 -36.65 35.84
CA GLY A 1057 32.71 -36.34 34.43
C GLY A 1057 33.61 -37.19 33.50
N PRO A 1058 33.38 -37.20 32.17
CA PRO A 1058 33.95 -38.18 31.24
C PRO A 1058 35.49 -38.22 31.15
N TYR A 1059 36.18 -37.25 31.76
CA TYR A 1059 37.65 -37.17 31.86
C TYR A 1059 38.20 -37.45 33.27
N GLY A 1060 37.34 -37.78 34.24
CA GLY A 1060 37.70 -38.07 35.63
C GLY A 1060 38.03 -36.84 36.48
N ASP A 1061 37.63 -35.65 36.04
CA ASP A 1061 37.96 -34.35 36.64
C ASP A 1061 36.76 -33.59 37.24
N GLY A 1062 35.59 -34.24 37.32
CA GLY A 1062 34.37 -33.67 37.91
C GLY A 1062 33.67 -32.60 37.06
N ILE A 1063 34.14 -32.33 35.82
CA ILE A 1063 33.61 -31.25 34.98
C ILE A 1063 32.93 -31.82 33.74
N GLN A 1064 31.61 -31.66 33.65
CA GLN A 1064 30.85 -31.92 32.43
C GLN A 1064 31.14 -30.84 31.38
N ARG A 1065 31.14 -31.25 30.10
CA ARG A 1065 31.52 -30.40 28.96
C ARG A 1065 30.61 -30.68 27.79
N ILE A 1066 29.65 -29.79 27.57
CA ILE A 1066 28.55 -30.02 26.63
C ILE A 1066 28.58 -28.91 25.57
N LYS A 1067 28.52 -29.25 24.28
CA LYS A 1067 28.40 -28.25 23.21
C LYS A 1067 26.93 -28.11 22.83
N PHE A 1068 26.30 -27.01 23.23
CA PHE A 1068 24.89 -26.75 22.99
C PHE A 1068 24.62 -25.25 22.81
N GLY A 1069 23.63 -24.93 21.98
CA GLY A 1069 23.61 -23.68 21.21
C GLY A 1069 24.50 -23.81 19.97
N LEU A 1070 24.06 -23.20 18.86
CA LEU A 1070 24.80 -23.17 17.59
C LEU A 1070 25.23 -21.76 17.20
N ASP A 1071 24.81 -20.75 17.96
CA ASP A 1071 25.06 -19.34 17.74
C ASP A 1071 25.77 -18.75 18.98
N PRO A 1072 26.84 -17.97 18.85
CA PRO A 1072 27.40 -17.21 19.97
C PRO A 1072 26.35 -16.32 20.67
N ALA A 1073 25.40 -15.76 19.92
CA ALA A 1073 24.31 -14.92 20.43
C ALA A 1073 23.11 -15.71 20.99
N ASP A 1074 23.18 -17.04 21.07
CA ASP A 1074 22.19 -17.83 21.81
C ASP A 1074 22.21 -17.42 23.31
N ILE A 1075 21.09 -17.07 23.92
CA ILE A 1075 20.99 -16.63 25.33
C ILE A 1075 20.66 -17.85 26.22
N PRO A 1076 21.42 -18.14 27.30
CA PRO A 1076 21.13 -19.27 28.19
C PRO A 1076 19.85 -19.05 29.01
N ILE A 1077 19.01 -20.09 29.15
CA ILE A 1077 17.73 -20.04 29.86
C ILE A 1077 17.45 -21.39 30.57
N VAL A 1078 18.25 -21.76 31.57
CA VAL A 1078 18.23 -23.10 32.20
C VAL A 1078 17.18 -23.22 33.32
N ASP A 1079 16.39 -24.29 33.32
CA ASP A 1079 15.43 -24.69 34.38
C ASP A 1079 15.03 -26.17 34.13
N ASP A 1080 14.23 -26.80 34.99
CA ASP A 1080 13.69 -28.15 34.79
C ASP A 1080 12.44 -28.14 33.90
N TYR A 1081 12.56 -28.58 32.63
CA TYR A 1081 11.48 -28.50 31.65
C TYR A 1081 10.76 -29.81 31.34
N ASP A 1082 11.32 -30.94 31.77
CA ASP A 1082 10.67 -32.24 31.66
C ASP A 1082 10.16 -32.79 33.00
N GLY A 1083 10.58 -32.20 34.12
CA GLY A 1083 10.15 -32.49 35.48
C GLY A 1083 10.88 -33.67 36.11
N ASP A 1084 12.13 -33.95 35.68
CA ASP A 1084 12.94 -35.05 36.23
C ASP A 1084 13.72 -34.70 37.51
N GLY A 1085 13.66 -33.43 37.95
CA GLY A 1085 14.34 -32.90 39.12
C GLY A 1085 15.76 -32.41 38.84
N LYS A 1086 16.10 -32.10 37.58
CA LYS A 1086 17.40 -31.57 37.16
C LYS A 1086 17.21 -30.39 36.22
N ALA A 1087 18.15 -29.45 36.24
CA ALA A 1087 18.18 -28.35 35.31
C ALA A 1087 18.55 -28.81 33.88
N ASP A 1088 17.74 -28.42 32.91
CA ASP A 1088 17.99 -28.66 31.49
C ASP A 1088 18.91 -27.61 30.88
N ILE A 1089 19.70 -28.01 29.88
CA ILE A 1089 20.55 -27.09 29.14
C ILE A 1089 19.75 -26.46 28.00
N ALA A 1090 19.48 -25.17 28.09
CA ALA A 1090 18.60 -24.49 27.16
C ALA A 1090 19.10 -23.12 26.71
N VAL A 1091 18.72 -22.75 25.49
CA VAL A 1091 19.00 -21.44 24.89
C VAL A 1091 17.84 -20.85 24.09
N ARG A 1092 17.70 -19.52 24.12
CA ARG A 1092 16.94 -18.74 23.13
C ARG A 1092 17.88 -18.29 22.02
N ARG A 1093 17.48 -18.43 20.75
CA ARG A 1093 18.13 -17.75 19.63
C ARG A 1093 17.39 -16.45 19.26
N PRO A 1094 18.00 -15.27 19.42
CA PRO A 1094 17.37 -14.00 19.04
C PRO A 1094 16.97 -13.96 17.57
N SER A 1095 17.90 -14.32 16.68
CA SER A 1095 17.75 -14.25 15.21
C SER A 1095 16.64 -15.12 14.60
N THR A 1096 16.09 -16.08 15.34
CA THR A 1096 15.00 -16.96 14.85
C THR A 1096 13.79 -17.03 15.77
N GLN A 1097 13.85 -16.41 16.95
CA GLN A 1097 12.86 -16.52 18.05
C GLN A 1097 12.59 -17.98 18.47
N MET A 1098 13.57 -18.86 18.26
CA MET A 1098 13.49 -20.26 18.65
C MET A 1098 14.12 -20.49 20.02
N GLN A 1099 13.47 -21.29 20.86
CA GLN A 1099 14.08 -21.90 22.04
C GLN A 1099 14.52 -23.33 21.68
N TYR A 1100 15.72 -23.69 22.13
CA TYR A 1100 16.30 -25.03 22.01
C TYR A 1100 16.62 -25.53 23.40
N ILE A 1101 16.09 -26.69 23.76
CA ILE A 1101 16.22 -27.29 25.09
C ILE A 1101 16.79 -28.71 24.90
N LEU A 1102 17.87 -29.04 25.61
CA LEU A 1102 18.47 -30.36 25.68
C LEU A 1102 18.12 -30.96 27.04
N THR A 1103 17.27 -31.98 27.04
CA THR A 1103 16.77 -32.56 28.28
C THR A 1103 17.80 -33.41 29.01
N SER A 1104 17.82 -33.28 30.34
CA SER A 1104 18.57 -34.08 31.30
C SER A 1104 18.28 -35.59 31.14
N SER A 1105 16.99 -35.94 30.99
CA SER A 1105 16.50 -37.30 30.78
C SER A 1105 16.83 -37.86 29.38
N GLY A 1106 17.06 -36.98 28.41
CA GLY A 1106 17.13 -37.29 26.99
C GLY A 1106 15.80 -37.73 26.35
N GLU A 1107 14.70 -37.73 27.09
CA GLU A 1107 13.35 -38.01 26.57
C GLU A 1107 12.67 -36.74 26.01
N GLY A 1108 11.52 -36.89 25.36
CA GLY A 1108 10.63 -35.78 24.99
C GLY A 1108 10.99 -34.89 23.79
N GLY A 1109 12.19 -34.99 23.19
CA GLY A 1109 12.53 -34.23 21.98
C GLY A 1109 11.60 -34.49 20.79
N ASP A 1110 11.18 -33.43 20.06
CA ASP A 1110 10.18 -33.50 18.95
C ASP A 1110 10.58 -34.45 17.79
N ARG A 1111 11.85 -34.86 17.75
CA ARG A 1111 12.42 -35.76 16.73
C ARG A 1111 13.02 -37.04 17.34
N GLY A 1112 12.79 -37.30 18.63
CA GLY A 1112 13.39 -38.41 19.38
C GLY A 1112 14.89 -38.28 19.59
N ASP A 1113 15.42 -37.05 19.58
CA ASP A 1113 16.85 -36.74 19.66
C ASP A 1113 17.28 -36.04 20.96
N GLY A 1114 16.42 -36.06 22.00
CA GLY A 1114 16.65 -35.38 23.28
C GLY A 1114 16.70 -33.84 23.18
N ILE A 1115 16.40 -33.27 22.00
CA ILE A 1115 16.42 -31.83 21.77
C ILE A 1115 15.02 -31.37 21.38
N MET A 1116 14.42 -30.57 22.26
CA MET A 1116 13.12 -29.97 22.06
C MET A 1116 13.25 -28.59 21.44
N ARG A 1117 12.31 -28.21 20.57
CA ARG A 1117 12.47 -27.06 19.65
C ARG A 1117 11.19 -26.27 19.57
N VAL A 1118 11.16 -25.13 20.25
CA VAL A 1118 9.96 -24.31 20.35
C VAL A 1118 10.11 -23.01 19.59
N ARG A 1119 9.04 -22.61 18.89
CA ARG A 1119 8.85 -21.24 18.43
C ARG A 1119 7.76 -20.57 19.26
N PHE A 1120 8.04 -19.41 19.83
CA PHE A 1120 7.05 -18.67 20.61
C PHE A 1120 7.27 -17.16 20.49
N GLY A 1121 6.16 -16.41 20.34
CA GLY A 1121 6.18 -15.06 19.80
C GLY A 1121 6.20 -15.07 18.27
N LEU A 1122 5.35 -14.25 17.64
CA LEU A 1122 5.34 -14.00 16.19
C LEU A 1122 5.85 -12.58 15.85
N GLN A 1123 6.40 -11.88 16.85
CA GLN A 1123 6.92 -10.51 16.73
C GLN A 1123 8.25 -10.45 17.49
N GLU A 1124 9.23 -9.73 16.94
CA GLU A 1124 10.60 -9.66 17.46
C GLU A 1124 10.68 -9.12 18.90
N LYS A 1125 9.66 -8.34 19.29
CA LYS A 1125 9.56 -7.60 20.55
C LYS A 1125 9.02 -8.40 21.75
N TYR A 1126 8.91 -9.72 21.61
CA TYR A 1126 8.62 -10.63 22.73
C TYR A 1126 9.92 -11.18 23.33
N VAL A 1127 10.17 -10.82 24.58
CA VAL A 1127 11.27 -11.31 25.42
C VAL A 1127 10.73 -12.49 26.25
N PRO A 1128 11.31 -13.71 26.18
CA PRO A 1128 10.80 -14.89 26.89
C PRO A 1128 11.72 -15.37 28.02
N PHE A 1129 11.10 -15.98 29.02
CA PHE A 1129 11.67 -16.31 30.32
C PHE A 1129 11.33 -17.78 30.65
N GLN A 1130 11.90 -18.75 29.90
CA GLN A 1130 11.81 -20.22 30.16
C GLN A 1130 10.48 -20.92 29.72
N ALA A 1131 10.35 -22.26 29.78
CA ALA A 1131 9.43 -23.06 28.92
C ALA A 1131 9.34 -24.64 29.04
N PRO A 1132 8.18 -25.32 29.29
CA PRO A 1132 8.06 -26.80 29.29
C PRO A 1132 7.30 -27.36 28.06
N ILE A 1133 7.62 -28.57 27.59
CA ILE A 1133 7.50 -28.87 26.13
C ILE A 1133 6.25 -29.60 25.62
N HIS A 1134 5.64 -30.54 26.35
CA HIS A 1134 4.89 -31.63 25.69
C HIS A 1134 3.59 -31.26 24.92
N ILE A 1135 3.09 -30.02 25.04
CA ILE A 1135 1.89 -29.52 24.30
C ILE A 1135 2.28 -28.76 23.01
N ARG A 1136 3.56 -28.37 22.85
CA ARG A 1136 3.98 -27.32 21.90
C ARG A 1136 3.93 -27.69 20.41
N MET A 1137 3.84 -28.99 20.08
CA MET A 1137 3.71 -29.44 18.68
C MET A 1137 2.32 -29.20 18.06
N GLN A 1138 1.26 -28.96 18.85
CA GLN A 1138 -0.10 -28.81 18.30
C GLN A 1138 -0.48 -27.37 17.92
N MET A 1139 0.30 -26.36 18.33
CA MET A 1139 -0.10 -24.94 18.18
C MET A 1139 0.31 -24.28 16.85
N VAL A 1140 0.96 -25.01 15.93
CA VAL A 1140 1.27 -24.52 14.57
C VAL A 1140 0.00 -24.35 13.72
N GLU A 1141 -1.08 -25.07 14.01
CA GLU A 1141 -2.32 -25.04 13.21
C GLU A 1141 -3.36 -24.03 13.71
N ALA A 1142 -3.30 -23.61 14.99
CA ALA A 1142 -4.33 -22.74 15.60
C ALA A 1142 -4.19 -21.24 15.28
N ALA A 1143 -3.07 -20.80 14.68
CA ALA A 1143 -2.81 -19.40 14.36
C ALA A 1143 -3.38 -18.93 13.01
N ASN A 1144 -4.02 -19.82 12.24
CA ASN A 1144 -4.62 -19.51 10.94
C ASN A 1144 -6.13 -19.17 11.00
N GLU A 1145 -6.76 -19.14 12.19
CA GLU A 1145 -8.16 -18.77 12.37
C GLU A 1145 -8.37 -17.70 13.46
N ARG A 1146 -8.06 -16.44 13.14
CA ARG A 1146 -8.76 -15.24 13.66
C ARG A 1146 -8.42 -13.96 12.93
#